data_AF-A0A5B8U2N1-F1
#
_entry.id   AF-A0A5B8U2N1-F1
#
_cell.length_a   1.000
_cell.length_b   1.000
_cell.length_c   1.000
_cell.angle_alpha   90.00
_cell.angle_beta   90.00
_cell.angle_gamma   90.00
#
_symmetry.space_group_name_H-M   'P 1'
#
loop_
_entity.id
_entity.type
_entity.pdbx_description
1 polymer ?
#
loop_
_entity_poly.entity_id
_entity_poly.type
_entity_poly.pdbx_seq_one_letter_code
_entity_poly.pdbx_strand_id
1 'polypeptide(L)'
;MPQARGPRAPRHGTPAAALLRLHHQAGNRQVAALVARRQLARRSAAPATKATWASQTTVPNKALGGEIDQLEKLDEQGLVRRREELLADASKWNDDKHKQYERSLEAIEFVAAQRGLKPIGLTGDYRMASDKLTARRRTVRLLIEEGIRQTGSLEASIDGLTHAPKEFEADFDFFRKEAKEFGDDFTRQARDIAQQMLGRSASEILDTIEDYGLRRSTAVYSANEILRGRPVDKVVEEVIKVADTQSKDDPIWTPDPENPTNDPKKMSRPRKMRISLGQYVRNLKRQQKVVKQLHLNANDMNEWDAWQKASNHLAEMWAHAEAVHPVLAAFRGGHELLEYADLENLDVTKVGSDQQMTSVLTNLFDKLADIGRIQSRISNGTLSPLSLPPVVALTKTTMFVPEGSIRAGKVNDLVDKAQDEDVLHYIAEGLLAVIVLATLIPSGGASLGVGIGLVSASLSAAYAVQDWESYKKQKILANTALDRAKALSTVEPSLLPFAIDLISLGFDGLPLVKVFAKAVELRNLVRASADSKAVKNAVAELNDLGKARGEAHLGDKALEDVNAAERDAKAGARVPDPAVPAVQALAKTEKELRAAVSSELQQLAKTAENPEWTKVWAGMDRAKFLEKYPTNKKLFGMIDRNWRLVRSPKVAEDGMVKLLKLAQKEKISAQEALERWAGGKPFNEVFGQNPKEFLEAARRPKPIVDRFFDSGTGHGQWTHVFQEFALAQEIGEDAAREFRQLLATAQGPERESLSFASQMWDAVFDEYAEGHLNSPEELGPLLQKYLGLL
;
A
#
# COMPACT_ATOMS: atom_id res chain seq x y z
N MET A 1 5.03 35.30 -75.25
CA MET A 1 4.90 35.94 -73.91
C MET A 1 4.09 35.01 -73.01
N PRO A 2 4.69 34.35 -72.00
CA PRO A 2 3.94 33.50 -71.08
C PRO A 2 3.37 34.32 -69.92
N GLN A 3 2.09 34.10 -69.63
CA GLN A 3 1.30 34.77 -68.61
C GLN A 3 1.84 34.50 -67.19
N ALA A 4 1.95 35.57 -66.40
CA ALA A 4 2.33 35.52 -64.99
C ALA A 4 1.29 34.76 -64.17
N ARG A 5 1.71 33.66 -63.52
CA ARG A 5 0.90 32.95 -62.53
C ARG A 5 0.85 33.77 -61.24
N GLY A 6 -0.36 34.13 -60.80
CA GLY A 6 -0.60 34.79 -59.52
C GLY A 6 -0.15 33.94 -58.30
N PRO A 7 -0.01 34.57 -57.12
CA PRO A 7 0.55 33.94 -55.94
C PRO A 7 -0.29 32.75 -55.47
N ARG A 8 0.35 31.59 -55.33
CA ARG A 8 -0.25 30.38 -54.74
C ARG A 8 -0.60 30.62 -53.28
N ALA A 9 -1.82 30.24 -52.90
CA ALA A 9 -2.26 30.21 -51.50
C ALA A 9 -1.32 29.36 -50.61
N PRO A 10 -1.09 29.75 -49.34
CA PRO A 10 -0.15 29.08 -48.46
C PRO A 10 -0.61 27.65 -48.13
N ARG A 11 0.30 26.68 -48.27
CA ARG A 11 0.08 25.27 -47.90
C ARG A 11 -0.22 25.17 -46.40
N HIS A 12 -1.28 24.42 -46.04
CA HIS A 12 -1.58 24.07 -44.65
C HIS A 12 -0.39 23.36 -44.00
N GLY A 13 0.12 23.91 -42.89
CA GLY A 13 1.25 23.33 -42.16
C GLY A 13 0.90 21.97 -41.55
N THR A 14 1.92 21.14 -41.29
CA THR A 14 1.76 19.84 -40.63
C THR A 14 1.20 20.01 -39.20
N PRO A 15 0.54 18.98 -38.62
CA PRO A 15 0.05 19.03 -37.24
C PRO A 15 1.13 19.42 -36.21
N ALA A 16 2.38 19.01 -36.45
CA ALA A 16 3.52 19.41 -35.63
C ALA A 16 3.84 20.91 -35.74
N ALA A 17 3.75 21.50 -36.94
CA ALA A 17 3.94 22.93 -37.14
C ALA A 17 2.79 23.77 -36.54
N ALA A 18 1.57 23.22 -36.51
CA ALA A 18 0.44 23.83 -35.82
C ALA A 18 0.60 23.80 -34.29
N LEU A 19 1.08 22.68 -33.74
CA LEU A 19 1.41 22.54 -32.31
C LEU A 19 2.55 23.45 -31.88
N LEU A 20 3.61 23.57 -32.68
CA LEU A 20 4.73 24.48 -32.42
C LEU A 20 4.29 25.96 -32.45
N ARG A 21 3.41 26.35 -33.39
CA ARG A 21 2.85 27.72 -33.38
C ARG A 21 1.98 27.99 -32.15
N LEU A 22 1.16 27.03 -31.76
CA LEU A 22 0.34 27.11 -30.54
C LEU A 22 1.22 27.22 -29.28
N HIS A 23 2.31 26.46 -29.24
CA HIS A 23 3.31 26.49 -28.17
C HIS A 23 3.95 27.87 -28.03
N HIS A 24 4.37 28.47 -29.14
CA HIS A 24 4.94 29.82 -29.17
C HIS A 24 3.97 30.94 -28.78
N GLN A 25 2.66 30.73 -28.93
CA GLN A 25 1.65 31.78 -28.71
C GLN A 25 0.96 31.70 -27.34
N ALA A 26 0.79 30.50 -26.79
CA ALA A 26 -0.09 30.26 -25.65
C ALA A 26 0.64 29.69 -24.41
N GLY A 27 1.92 29.29 -24.56
CA GLY A 27 2.69 28.62 -23.51
C GLY A 27 2.19 27.20 -23.22
N ASN A 28 3.05 26.37 -22.60
CA ASN A 28 2.83 24.93 -22.41
C ASN A 28 1.49 24.58 -21.78
N ARG A 29 1.07 25.36 -20.79
CA ARG A 29 -0.13 25.10 -19.98
C ARG A 29 -1.42 25.26 -20.78
N GLN A 30 -1.50 26.27 -21.66
CA GLN A 30 -2.68 26.48 -22.50
C GLN A 30 -2.71 25.49 -23.68
N VAL A 31 -1.56 25.10 -24.22
CA VAL A 31 -1.48 24.08 -25.27
C VAL A 31 -1.88 22.70 -24.74
N ALA A 32 -1.42 22.32 -23.54
CA ALA A 32 -1.85 21.10 -22.87
C ALA A 32 -3.36 21.11 -22.60
N ALA A 33 -3.91 22.22 -22.11
CA ALA A 33 -5.35 22.39 -21.91
C ALA A 33 -6.15 22.32 -23.22
N LEU A 34 -5.63 22.88 -24.32
CA LEU A 34 -6.24 22.83 -25.65
C LEU A 34 -6.20 21.42 -26.26
N VAL A 35 -5.09 20.70 -26.12
CA VAL A 35 -4.96 19.32 -26.59
C VAL A 35 -5.86 18.39 -25.77
N ALA A 36 -5.88 18.55 -24.45
CA ALA A 36 -6.78 17.81 -23.56
C ALA A 36 -8.26 18.10 -23.89
N ARG A 37 -8.64 19.37 -24.07
CA ARG A 37 -10.00 19.75 -24.51
C ARG A 37 -10.36 19.18 -25.88
N ARG A 38 -9.42 19.10 -26.82
CA ARG A 38 -9.67 18.57 -28.16
C ARG A 38 -9.73 17.03 -28.20
N GLN A 39 -8.98 16.35 -27.32
CA GLN A 39 -9.08 14.90 -27.09
C GLN A 39 -10.39 14.54 -26.37
N LEU A 40 -10.78 15.33 -25.37
CA LEU A 40 -12.10 15.25 -24.72
C LEU A 40 -13.21 15.49 -25.75
N ALA A 41 -13.15 16.57 -26.54
CA ALA A 41 -14.15 16.87 -27.57
C ALA A 41 -14.24 15.80 -28.67
N ARG A 42 -13.14 15.12 -29.03
CA ARG A 42 -13.16 13.96 -29.94
C ARG A 42 -13.78 12.70 -29.32
N ARG A 43 -13.70 12.54 -28.00
CA ARG A 43 -14.42 11.49 -27.25
C ARG A 43 -15.89 11.83 -27.01
N SER A 44 -16.27 13.10 -27.04
CA SER A 44 -17.62 13.60 -26.73
C SER A 44 -18.58 13.74 -27.92
N ALA A 45 -18.22 13.31 -29.14
CA ALA A 45 -19.04 13.58 -30.34
C ALA A 45 -20.30 12.71 -30.49
N ALA A 46 -20.58 11.78 -29.56
CA ALA A 46 -21.89 11.16 -29.37
C ALA A 46 -22.06 10.84 -27.87
N PRO A 47 -23.26 10.99 -27.27
CA PRO A 47 -23.50 10.45 -25.94
C PRO A 47 -23.26 8.94 -26.02
N ALA A 48 -22.16 8.46 -25.44
CA ALA A 48 -21.90 7.03 -25.35
C ALA A 48 -23.13 6.41 -24.66
N THR A 49 -23.85 5.55 -25.36
CA THR A 49 -24.88 4.72 -24.74
C THR A 49 -24.20 4.05 -23.55
N LYS A 50 -24.71 4.30 -22.33
CA LYS A 50 -24.18 3.67 -21.11
C LYS A 50 -24.15 2.17 -21.38
N ALA A 51 -22.96 1.58 -21.45
CA ALA A 51 -22.84 0.16 -21.70
C ALA A 51 -23.60 -0.58 -20.58
N THR A 52 -24.35 -1.61 -20.93
CA THR A 52 -25.19 -2.34 -19.98
C THR A 52 -24.32 -3.17 -19.04
N TRP A 53 -24.78 -3.43 -17.81
CA TRP A 53 -24.07 -4.28 -16.85
C TRP A 53 -23.84 -5.69 -17.41
N ALA A 54 -24.82 -6.24 -18.14
CA ALA A 54 -24.68 -7.51 -18.85
C ALA A 54 -23.52 -7.54 -19.86
N SER A 55 -23.20 -6.39 -20.48
CA SER A 55 -22.08 -6.28 -21.43
C SER A 55 -20.72 -6.10 -20.77
N GLN A 56 -20.70 -5.66 -19.51
CA GLN A 56 -19.48 -5.29 -18.78
C GLN A 56 -18.99 -6.38 -17.83
N THR A 57 -19.77 -7.43 -17.60
CA THR A 57 -19.46 -8.50 -16.65
C THR A 57 -18.99 -9.79 -17.33
N THR A 58 -18.45 -10.72 -16.55
CA THR A 58 -17.97 -12.02 -17.02
C THR A 58 -19.13 -12.92 -17.46
N VAL A 59 -18.84 -13.93 -18.29
CA VAL A 59 -19.85 -14.88 -18.79
C VAL A 59 -20.72 -15.49 -17.67
N PRO A 60 -20.17 -15.95 -16.52
CA PRO A 60 -20.97 -16.48 -15.42
C PRO A 60 -21.96 -15.47 -14.81
N ASN A 61 -21.62 -14.18 -14.84
CA ASN A 61 -22.39 -13.12 -14.18
C ASN A 61 -23.30 -12.34 -15.14
N LYS A 62 -23.34 -12.69 -16.43
CA LYS A 62 -24.19 -12.00 -17.44
C LYS A 62 -25.66 -11.99 -17.08
N ALA A 63 -26.18 -13.09 -16.52
CA ALA A 63 -27.58 -13.15 -16.08
C ALA A 63 -27.86 -12.14 -14.96
N LEU A 64 -26.97 -12.05 -13.97
CA LEU A 64 -27.04 -11.08 -12.88
C LEU A 64 -26.92 -9.63 -13.41
N GLY A 65 -25.97 -9.37 -14.31
CA GLY A 65 -25.85 -8.06 -14.97
C GLY A 65 -27.14 -7.66 -15.71
N GLY A 66 -27.77 -8.60 -16.43
CA GLY A 66 -29.04 -8.37 -17.11
C GLY A 66 -30.20 -8.07 -16.16
N GLU A 67 -30.21 -8.66 -14.95
CA GLU A 67 -31.18 -8.33 -13.90
C GLU A 67 -30.93 -6.92 -13.35
N ILE A 68 -29.67 -6.55 -13.08
CA ILE A 68 -29.29 -5.19 -12.66
C ILE A 68 -29.74 -4.16 -13.70
N ASP A 69 -29.54 -4.42 -14.99
CA ASP A 69 -30.00 -3.55 -16.08
C ASP A 69 -31.53 -3.33 -16.10
N GLN A 70 -32.31 -4.32 -15.65
CA GLN A 70 -33.77 -4.20 -15.52
C GLN A 70 -34.15 -3.42 -14.26
N LEU A 71 -33.49 -3.70 -13.14
CA LEU A 71 -33.73 -3.05 -11.85
C LEU A 71 -33.33 -1.57 -11.87
N GLU A 72 -32.30 -1.18 -12.62
CA GLU A 72 -31.92 0.23 -12.83
C GLU A 72 -33.05 1.08 -13.46
N LYS A 73 -34.05 0.45 -14.09
CA LYS A 73 -35.18 1.16 -14.72
C LYS A 73 -36.30 1.47 -13.73
N LEU A 74 -36.30 0.85 -12.56
CA LEU A 74 -37.28 1.14 -11.51
C LEU A 74 -36.97 2.52 -10.91
N ASP A 75 -38.02 3.25 -10.53
CA ASP A 75 -37.88 4.42 -9.65
C ASP A 75 -37.57 3.97 -8.21
N GLU A 76 -37.35 4.92 -7.31
CA GLU A 76 -36.98 4.61 -5.92
C GLU A 76 -38.07 3.80 -5.20
N GLN A 77 -39.34 4.17 -5.37
CA GLN A 77 -40.47 3.49 -4.75
C GLN A 77 -40.66 2.06 -5.29
N GLY A 78 -40.55 1.88 -6.61
CA GLY A 78 -40.60 0.59 -7.26
C GLY A 78 -39.45 -0.31 -6.83
N LEU A 79 -38.25 0.26 -6.65
CA LEU A 79 -37.09 -0.47 -6.13
C LEU A 79 -37.35 -0.94 -4.69
N VAL A 80 -37.77 -0.06 -3.78
CA VAL A 80 -38.08 -0.43 -2.38
C VAL A 80 -39.13 -1.53 -2.31
N ARG A 81 -40.26 -1.37 -3.01
CA ARG A 81 -41.30 -2.40 -3.06
C ARG A 81 -40.76 -3.73 -3.56
N ARG A 82 -39.99 -3.71 -4.65
CA ARG A 82 -39.43 -4.92 -5.24
C ARG A 82 -38.40 -5.59 -4.33
N ARG A 83 -37.64 -4.82 -3.54
CA ARG A 83 -36.69 -5.36 -2.55
C ARG A 83 -37.43 -6.15 -1.48
N GLU A 84 -38.54 -5.63 -0.96
CA GLU A 84 -39.35 -6.34 0.04
C GLU A 84 -39.97 -7.63 -0.49
N GLU A 85 -40.48 -7.60 -1.73
CA GLU A 85 -41.01 -8.79 -2.42
C GLU A 85 -39.92 -9.86 -2.59
N LEU A 86 -38.74 -9.49 -3.09
CA LEU A 86 -37.63 -10.41 -3.30
C LEU A 86 -37.07 -10.96 -2.00
N LEU A 87 -37.02 -10.15 -0.94
CA LEU A 87 -36.61 -10.61 0.39
C LEU A 87 -37.58 -11.67 0.94
N ALA A 88 -38.89 -11.48 0.74
CA ALA A 88 -39.90 -12.46 1.12
C ALA A 88 -39.81 -13.75 0.28
N ASP A 89 -39.62 -13.61 -1.04
CA ASP A 89 -39.49 -14.73 -1.97
C ASP A 89 -38.22 -15.56 -1.71
N ALA A 90 -37.07 -14.90 -1.51
CA ALA A 90 -35.80 -15.55 -1.19
C ALA A 90 -35.85 -16.29 0.16
N SER A 91 -36.74 -15.89 1.07
CA SER A 91 -36.90 -16.52 2.39
C SER A 91 -37.81 -17.77 2.37
N LYS A 92 -38.42 -18.13 1.24
CA LYS A 92 -39.26 -19.33 1.13
C LYS A 92 -38.41 -20.61 1.24
N TRP A 93 -38.93 -21.61 1.93
CA TRP A 93 -38.29 -22.92 2.07
C TRP A 93 -38.68 -23.85 0.93
N ASN A 94 -37.71 -24.62 0.42
CA ASN A 94 -37.91 -25.62 -0.64
C ASN A 94 -38.60 -25.09 -1.91
N ASP A 95 -38.33 -23.83 -2.29
CA ASP A 95 -38.78 -23.29 -3.57
C ASP A 95 -37.73 -23.59 -4.64
N ASP A 96 -38.12 -24.24 -5.75
CA ASP A 96 -37.22 -24.54 -6.88
C ASP A 96 -36.62 -23.29 -7.52
N LYS A 97 -37.24 -22.11 -7.29
CA LYS A 97 -36.75 -20.81 -7.76
C LYS A 97 -35.92 -20.06 -6.72
N HIS A 98 -35.64 -20.65 -5.56
CA HIS A 98 -34.90 -19.98 -4.48
C HIS A 98 -33.60 -19.32 -4.97
N LYS A 99 -32.76 -20.03 -5.75
CA LYS A 99 -31.51 -19.47 -6.31
C LYS A 99 -31.74 -18.27 -7.24
N GLN A 100 -32.86 -18.25 -7.97
CA GLN A 100 -33.23 -17.11 -8.81
C GLN A 100 -33.64 -15.92 -7.92
N TYR A 101 -34.45 -16.16 -6.88
CA TYR A 101 -34.88 -15.11 -5.95
C TYR A 101 -33.70 -14.52 -5.17
N GLU A 102 -32.79 -15.36 -4.70
CA GLU A 102 -31.53 -14.92 -4.07
C GLU A 102 -30.72 -14.05 -5.03
N ARG A 103 -30.47 -14.51 -6.26
CA ARG A 103 -29.74 -13.73 -7.26
C ARG A 103 -30.39 -12.36 -7.51
N SER A 104 -31.71 -12.32 -7.65
CA SER A 104 -32.44 -11.06 -7.85
C SER A 104 -32.43 -10.16 -6.61
N LEU A 105 -32.45 -10.74 -5.40
CA LEU A 105 -32.29 -10.00 -4.15
C LEU A 105 -30.91 -9.32 -4.08
N GLU A 106 -29.85 -10.03 -4.40
CA GLU A 106 -28.49 -9.46 -4.43
C GLU A 106 -28.35 -8.37 -5.51
N ALA A 107 -28.95 -8.59 -6.69
CA ALA A 107 -28.99 -7.60 -7.76
C ALA A 107 -29.66 -6.29 -7.31
N ILE A 108 -30.78 -6.40 -6.58
CA ILE A 108 -31.54 -5.22 -6.15
C ILE A 108 -30.89 -4.51 -4.96
N GLU A 109 -30.24 -5.25 -4.06
CA GLU A 109 -29.43 -4.67 -2.98
C GLU A 109 -28.21 -3.93 -3.54
N PHE A 110 -27.56 -4.46 -4.58
CA PHE A 110 -26.50 -3.76 -5.29
C PHE A 110 -26.98 -2.42 -5.90
N VAL A 111 -28.10 -2.43 -6.63
CA VAL A 111 -28.68 -1.19 -7.21
C VAL A 111 -29.11 -0.21 -6.11
N ALA A 112 -29.67 -0.72 -5.01
CA ALA A 112 -30.10 0.10 -3.89
C ALA A 112 -28.91 0.80 -3.21
N ALA A 113 -27.81 0.07 -2.97
CA ALA A 113 -26.57 0.62 -2.43
C ALA A 113 -25.99 1.71 -3.33
N GLN A 114 -25.93 1.48 -4.65
CA GLN A 114 -25.49 2.49 -5.62
C GLN A 114 -26.34 3.77 -5.62
N ARG A 115 -27.62 3.66 -5.26
CA ARG A 115 -28.56 4.79 -5.11
C ARG A 115 -28.55 5.41 -3.71
N GLY A 116 -27.71 4.92 -2.80
CA GLY A 116 -27.63 5.40 -1.42
C GLY A 116 -28.86 5.05 -0.58
N LEU A 117 -29.63 4.04 -0.97
CA LEU A 117 -30.75 3.56 -0.17
C LEU A 117 -30.23 2.76 1.02
N LYS A 118 -30.85 2.97 2.18
CA LYS A 118 -30.51 2.19 3.37
C LYS A 118 -30.81 0.70 3.16
N PRO A 119 -30.03 -0.21 3.78
CA PRO A 119 -30.38 -1.62 3.87
C PRO A 119 -31.77 -1.81 4.46
N ILE A 120 -32.45 -2.91 4.12
CA ILE A 120 -33.71 -3.26 4.77
C ILE A 120 -33.40 -3.53 6.26
N GLY A 121 -34.02 -2.74 7.14
CA GLY A 121 -33.91 -2.92 8.58
C GLY A 121 -34.98 -3.86 9.14
N LEU A 122 -34.78 -4.31 10.38
CA LEU A 122 -35.83 -4.96 11.16
C LEU A 122 -36.90 -3.93 11.53
N THR A 123 -38.13 -4.08 11.01
CA THR A 123 -39.27 -3.25 11.45
C THR A 123 -39.93 -3.87 12.69
N GLY A 124 -40.53 -3.05 13.55
CA GLY A 124 -40.91 -3.41 14.93
C GLY A 124 -41.88 -4.58 15.14
N ASP A 125 -42.53 -5.08 14.08
CA ASP A 125 -43.59 -6.11 14.18
C ASP A 125 -43.09 -7.57 14.02
N TYR A 126 -41.80 -7.81 13.76
CA TYR A 126 -41.30 -9.17 13.48
C TYR A 126 -41.26 -10.11 14.69
N ARG A 127 -41.44 -9.61 15.92
CA ARG A 127 -41.50 -10.43 17.14
C ARG A 127 -42.71 -11.38 17.19
N MET A 128 -43.69 -11.23 16.30
CA MET A 128 -44.93 -12.03 16.27
C MET A 128 -44.99 -13.08 15.14
N ALA A 129 -43.91 -13.26 14.36
CA ALA A 129 -43.92 -14.11 13.17
C ALA A 129 -43.35 -15.53 13.39
N SER A 130 -43.37 -16.05 14.62
CA SER A 130 -42.86 -17.38 14.98
C SER A 130 -43.51 -18.53 14.19
N ASP A 131 -44.75 -18.33 13.72
CA ASP A 131 -45.56 -19.45 13.21
C ASP A 131 -45.39 -19.70 11.70
N LYS A 132 -44.69 -18.82 10.96
CA LYS A 132 -44.43 -19.00 9.53
C LYS A 132 -42.93 -19.06 9.25
N LEU A 133 -42.45 -20.23 8.86
CA LEU A 133 -41.04 -20.51 8.52
C LEU A 133 -40.40 -19.43 7.63
N THR A 134 -41.11 -18.95 6.60
CA THR A 134 -40.64 -17.88 5.71
C THR A 134 -40.39 -16.55 6.43
N ALA A 135 -41.27 -16.15 7.35
CA ALA A 135 -41.13 -14.90 8.08
C ALA A 135 -40.03 -14.98 9.13
N ARG A 136 -39.88 -16.16 9.77
CA ARG A 136 -38.74 -16.45 10.65
C ARG A 136 -37.42 -16.36 9.89
N ARG A 137 -37.27 -17.05 8.75
CA ARG A 137 -36.05 -17.01 7.94
C ARG A 137 -35.72 -15.60 7.47
N ARG A 138 -36.71 -14.83 7.02
CA ARG A 138 -36.53 -13.42 6.67
C ARG A 138 -35.93 -12.63 7.83
N THR A 139 -36.46 -12.82 9.04
CA THR A 139 -35.97 -12.16 10.25
C THR A 139 -34.52 -12.57 10.56
N VAL A 140 -34.21 -13.86 10.48
CA VAL A 140 -32.86 -14.40 10.68
C VAL A 140 -31.88 -13.79 9.67
N ARG A 141 -32.24 -13.70 8.38
CA ARG A 141 -31.41 -13.05 7.36
C ARG A 141 -31.08 -11.61 7.71
N LEU A 142 -32.10 -10.82 8.07
CA LEU A 142 -31.90 -9.41 8.42
C LEU A 142 -31.02 -9.23 9.67
N LEU A 143 -31.15 -10.12 10.66
CA LEU A 143 -30.27 -10.14 11.84
C LEU A 143 -28.82 -10.47 11.45
N ILE A 144 -28.61 -11.47 10.59
CA ILE A 144 -27.28 -11.82 10.10
C ILE A 144 -26.65 -10.67 9.32
N GLU A 145 -27.37 -10.08 8.37
CA GLU A 145 -26.85 -8.96 7.56
C GLU A 145 -26.55 -7.73 8.41
N GLU A 146 -27.35 -7.47 9.45
CA GLU A 146 -27.04 -6.43 10.44
C GLU A 146 -25.76 -6.73 11.23
N GLY A 147 -25.60 -7.96 11.71
CA GLY A 147 -24.36 -8.37 12.39
C GLY A 147 -23.15 -8.34 11.46
N ILE A 148 -23.31 -8.62 10.15
CA ILE A 148 -22.22 -8.50 9.15
C ILE A 148 -21.83 -7.04 8.97
N ARG A 149 -22.79 -6.11 8.92
CA ARG A 149 -22.46 -4.67 8.85
C ARG A 149 -21.67 -4.19 10.06
N GLN A 150 -21.87 -4.81 11.22
CA GLN A 150 -21.18 -4.47 12.46
C GLN A 150 -19.81 -5.15 12.58
N THR A 151 -19.69 -6.40 12.14
CA THR A 151 -18.50 -7.24 12.38
C THR A 151 -17.64 -7.48 11.14
N GLY A 152 -18.19 -7.26 9.95
CA GLY A 152 -17.58 -7.64 8.67
C GLY A 152 -17.65 -9.14 8.35
N SER A 153 -18.05 -10.00 9.27
CA SER A 153 -17.92 -11.46 9.18
C SER A 153 -19.28 -12.16 9.23
N LEU A 154 -19.49 -13.17 8.38
CA LEU A 154 -20.71 -13.99 8.43
C LEU A 154 -20.69 -14.91 9.66
N GLU A 155 -19.57 -15.61 9.91
CA GLU A 155 -19.47 -16.49 11.09
C GLU A 155 -19.58 -15.69 12.39
N ALA A 156 -18.89 -14.55 12.53
CA ALA A 156 -19.01 -13.72 13.74
C ALA A 156 -20.43 -13.17 13.94
N SER A 157 -21.13 -12.83 12.85
CA SER A 157 -22.53 -12.41 12.90
C SER A 157 -23.44 -13.53 13.41
N ILE A 158 -23.28 -14.76 12.89
CA ILE A 158 -24.07 -15.91 13.35
C ILE A 158 -23.72 -16.27 14.80
N ASP A 159 -22.45 -16.23 15.18
CA ASP A 159 -21.98 -16.54 16.53
C ASP A 159 -22.44 -15.48 17.55
N GLY A 160 -22.56 -14.23 17.13
CA GLY A 160 -23.19 -13.16 17.92
C GLY A 160 -24.68 -13.40 18.21
N LEU A 161 -25.33 -14.28 17.44
CA LEU A 161 -26.72 -14.70 17.63
C LEU A 161 -26.84 -16.02 18.42
N THR A 162 -25.79 -16.47 19.12
CA THR A 162 -25.77 -17.73 19.90
C THR A 162 -26.81 -17.81 21.03
N HIS A 163 -27.35 -16.69 21.49
CA HIS A 163 -28.49 -16.65 22.43
C HIS A 163 -29.87 -16.67 21.75
N ALA A 164 -29.91 -16.84 20.43
CA ALA A 164 -31.16 -16.95 19.69
C ALA A 164 -31.94 -18.23 20.06
N PRO A 165 -33.26 -18.25 19.83
CA PRO A 165 -34.06 -19.46 19.99
C PRO A 165 -33.51 -20.62 19.15
N LYS A 166 -33.57 -21.85 19.69
CA LYS A 166 -33.10 -23.07 18.99
C LYS A 166 -33.72 -23.24 17.61
N GLU A 167 -34.93 -22.72 17.40
CA GLU A 167 -35.57 -22.78 16.10
C GLU A 167 -34.80 -22.05 14.97
N PHE A 168 -33.86 -21.16 15.30
CA PHE A 168 -33.03 -20.44 14.33
C PHE A 168 -31.87 -21.28 13.80
N GLU A 169 -31.47 -22.36 14.48
CA GLU A 169 -30.34 -23.22 14.05
C GLU A 169 -30.50 -23.72 12.60
N ALA A 170 -31.71 -24.17 12.25
CA ALA A 170 -32.01 -24.63 10.89
C ALA A 170 -31.91 -23.52 9.83
N ASP A 171 -32.16 -22.26 10.20
CA ASP A 171 -32.01 -21.10 9.30
C ASP A 171 -30.54 -20.64 9.23
N PHE A 172 -29.77 -20.77 10.31
CA PHE A 172 -28.32 -20.55 10.28
C PHE A 172 -27.62 -21.56 9.36
N ASP A 173 -27.95 -22.84 9.48
CA ASP A 173 -27.41 -23.89 8.62
C ASP A 173 -27.76 -23.67 7.15
N PHE A 174 -28.99 -23.18 6.89
CA PHE A 174 -29.43 -22.79 5.57
C PHE A 174 -28.54 -21.68 4.98
N PHE A 175 -28.33 -20.58 5.70
CA PHE A 175 -27.50 -19.47 5.22
C PHE A 175 -26.02 -19.81 5.14
N ARG A 176 -25.49 -20.65 6.06
CA ARG A 176 -24.12 -21.17 5.95
C ARG A 176 -23.93 -21.98 4.68
N LYS A 177 -24.92 -22.80 4.30
CA LYS A 177 -24.88 -23.58 3.06
C LYS A 177 -24.92 -22.68 1.83
N GLU A 178 -25.85 -21.73 1.77
CA GLU A 178 -25.94 -20.72 0.69
C GLU A 178 -24.62 -19.96 0.53
N ALA A 179 -24.10 -19.43 1.65
CA ALA A 179 -22.83 -18.73 1.68
C ALA A 179 -21.66 -19.63 1.26
N LYS A 180 -21.64 -20.90 1.66
CA LYS A 180 -20.60 -21.85 1.22
C LYS A 180 -20.63 -22.04 -0.31
N GLU A 181 -21.81 -22.28 -0.89
CA GLU A 181 -21.97 -22.43 -2.35
C GLU A 181 -21.47 -21.18 -3.08
N PHE A 182 -21.86 -19.99 -2.61
CA PHE A 182 -21.36 -18.73 -3.14
C PHE A 182 -19.83 -18.59 -2.96
N GLY A 183 -19.30 -18.95 -1.81
CA GLY A 183 -17.86 -18.86 -1.50
C GLY A 183 -17.01 -19.75 -2.41
N ASP A 184 -17.49 -20.94 -2.73
CA ASP A 184 -16.84 -21.85 -3.69
C ASP A 184 -16.80 -21.23 -5.10
N ASP A 185 -17.92 -20.61 -5.53
CA ASP A 185 -18.01 -19.90 -6.80
C ASP A 185 -17.13 -18.63 -6.84
N PHE A 186 -17.10 -17.87 -5.75
CA PHE A 186 -16.26 -16.68 -5.60
C PHE A 186 -14.78 -17.05 -5.70
N THR A 187 -14.35 -18.09 -5.00
CA THR A 187 -12.97 -18.58 -5.03
C THR A 187 -12.56 -19.02 -6.43
N ARG A 188 -13.46 -19.70 -7.17
CA ARG A 188 -13.22 -20.09 -8.56
C ARG A 188 -13.07 -18.87 -9.47
N GLN A 189 -13.99 -17.90 -9.39
CA GLN A 189 -13.89 -16.68 -10.20
C GLN A 189 -12.67 -15.82 -9.83
N ALA A 190 -12.28 -15.77 -8.56
CA ALA A 190 -11.06 -15.11 -8.10
C ALA A 190 -9.82 -15.76 -8.73
N ARG A 191 -9.75 -17.10 -8.79
CA ARG A 191 -8.67 -17.81 -9.48
C ARG A 191 -8.59 -17.43 -10.97
N ASP A 192 -9.73 -17.47 -11.67
CA ASP A 192 -9.79 -17.15 -13.10
C ASP A 192 -9.37 -15.69 -13.36
N ILE A 193 -9.86 -14.76 -12.54
CA ILE A 193 -9.52 -13.34 -12.59
C ILE A 193 -8.02 -13.14 -12.34
N ALA A 194 -7.45 -13.78 -11.30
CA ALA A 194 -6.01 -13.70 -11.02
C ALA A 194 -5.16 -14.21 -12.19
N GLN A 195 -5.53 -15.35 -12.79
CA GLN A 195 -4.81 -15.90 -13.95
C GLN A 195 -4.88 -14.98 -15.17
N GLN A 196 -6.05 -14.40 -15.46
CA GLN A 196 -6.23 -13.44 -16.56
C GLN A 196 -5.40 -12.17 -16.33
N MET A 197 -5.42 -11.65 -15.11
CA MET A 197 -4.66 -10.49 -14.66
C MET A 197 -3.15 -10.70 -14.86
N LEU A 198 -2.62 -11.80 -14.34
CA LEU A 198 -1.21 -12.18 -14.48
C LEU A 198 -0.83 -12.43 -15.95
N GLY A 199 -1.68 -13.12 -16.71
CA GLY A 199 -1.45 -13.40 -18.12
C GLY A 199 -1.40 -12.13 -18.98
N ARG A 200 -2.26 -11.14 -18.67
CA ARG A 200 -2.23 -9.84 -19.31
C ARG A 200 -0.96 -9.05 -18.96
N SER A 201 -0.60 -9.01 -17.68
CA SER A 201 0.63 -8.36 -17.22
C SER A 201 1.86 -8.96 -17.92
N ALA A 202 1.95 -10.30 -18.00
CA ALA A 202 2.99 -10.98 -18.77
C ALA A 202 2.98 -10.59 -20.25
N SER A 203 1.81 -10.54 -20.90
CA SER A 203 1.72 -10.11 -22.31
C SER A 203 2.19 -8.67 -22.51
N GLU A 204 1.85 -7.74 -21.61
CA GLU A 204 2.25 -6.33 -21.70
C GLU A 204 3.76 -6.14 -21.50
N ILE A 205 4.38 -6.95 -20.62
CA ILE A 205 5.84 -7.00 -20.49
C ILE A 205 6.47 -7.58 -21.76
N LEU A 206 5.93 -8.67 -22.30
CA LEU A 206 6.41 -9.30 -23.54
C LEU A 206 6.30 -8.34 -24.75
N ASP A 207 5.20 -7.59 -24.85
CA ASP A 207 5.02 -6.50 -25.82
C ASP A 207 6.10 -5.43 -25.69
N THR A 208 6.42 -5.04 -24.45
CA THR A 208 7.45 -4.06 -24.17
C THR A 208 8.83 -4.59 -24.57
N ILE A 209 9.15 -5.84 -24.23
CA ILE A 209 10.40 -6.51 -24.64
C ILE A 209 10.54 -6.58 -26.17
N GLU A 210 9.45 -6.87 -26.87
CA GLU A 210 9.37 -6.90 -28.33
C GLU A 210 9.53 -5.50 -28.96
N ASP A 211 8.94 -4.47 -28.35
CA ASP A 211 9.15 -3.06 -28.72
C ASP A 211 10.63 -2.64 -28.64
N TYR A 212 11.40 -3.27 -27.75
CA TYR A 212 12.85 -3.08 -27.66
C TYR A 212 13.65 -4.00 -28.58
N GLY A 213 13.06 -5.02 -29.19
CA GLY A 213 13.67 -5.82 -30.27
C GLY A 213 13.90 -7.30 -29.94
N LEU A 214 13.57 -7.76 -28.74
CA LEU A 214 13.70 -9.17 -28.38
C LEU A 214 12.39 -9.92 -28.68
N ARG A 215 12.47 -11.07 -29.34
CA ARG A 215 11.30 -11.89 -29.65
C ARG A 215 10.62 -12.40 -28.37
N ARG A 216 9.27 -12.41 -28.36
CA ARG A 216 8.48 -12.92 -27.24
C ARG A 216 8.85 -14.35 -26.82
N SER A 217 9.11 -15.24 -27.79
CA SER A 217 9.50 -16.64 -27.49
C SER A 217 10.84 -16.73 -26.74
N THR A 218 11.81 -15.90 -27.10
CA THR A 218 13.10 -15.81 -26.39
C THR A 218 12.91 -15.28 -24.98
N ALA A 219 12.05 -14.27 -24.81
CA ALA A 219 11.73 -13.72 -23.49
C ALA A 219 11.03 -14.74 -22.58
N VAL A 220 10.03 -15.47 -23.10
CA VAL A 220 9.35 -16.56 -22.36
C VAL A 220 10.31 -17.68 -22.00
N TYR A 221 11.19 -18.09 -22.91
CA TYR A 221 12.23 -19.09 -22.61
C TYR A 221 13.13 -18.61 -21.47
N SER A 222 13.60 -17.36 -21.55
CA SER A 222 14.49 -16.74 -20.56
C SER A 222 13.85 -16.63 -19.18
N ALA A 223 12.60 -16.18 -19.11
CA ALA A 223 11.84 -16.13 -17.86
C ALA A 223 11.65 -17.52 -17.23
N ASN A 224 11.41 -18.56 -18.04
CA ASN A 224 11.30 -19.94 -17.56
C ASN A 224 12.63 -20.48 -17.02
N GLU A 225 13.76 -20.08 -17.60
CA GLU A 225 15.07 -20.45 -17.09
C GLU A 225 15.33 -19.84 -15.71
N ILE A 226 14.94 -18.58 -15.50
CA ILE A 226 15.01 -17.92 -14.18
C ILE A 226 14.06 -18.59 -13.19
N LEU A 227 12.84 -18.91 -13.61
CA LEU A 227 11.87 -19.65 -12.78
C LEU A 227 12.42 -21.01 -12.32
N ARG A 228 13.27 -21.66 -13.12
CA ARG A 228 13.99 -22.90 -12.77
C ARG A 228 15.24 -22.68 -11.90
N GLY A 229 15.48 -21.45 -11.44
CA GLY A 229 16.56 -21.11 -10.52
C GLY A 229 17.85 -20.65 -11.20
N ARG A 230 17.86 -20.37 -12.51
CA ARG A 230 19.04 -19.76 -13.13
C ARG A 230 19.16 -18.28 -12.73
N PRO A 231 20.36 -17.77 -12.39
CA PRO A 231 20.54 -16.36 -12.08
C PRO A 231 20.15 -15.46 -13.26
N VAL A 232 19.37 -14.40 -13.01
CA VAL A 232 18.90 -13.45 -14.02
C VAL A 232 20.04 -12.86 -14.84
N ASP A 233 21.12 -12.42 -14.20
CA ASP A 233 22.27 -11.81 -14.87
C ASP A 233 22.89 -12.74 -15.93
N LYS A 234 22.89 -14.06 -15.66
CA LYS A 234 23.43 -15.06 -16.60
C LYS A 234 22.51 -15.29 -17.78
N VAL A 235 21.21 -15.33 -17.54
CA VAL A 235 20.21 -15.46 -18.61
C VAL A 235 20.25 -14.21 -19.51
N VAL A 236 20.33 -13.02 -18.92
CA VAL A 236 20.43 -11.74 -19.65
C VAL A 236 21.74 -11.67 -20.46
N GLU A 237 22.88 -12.03 -19.87
CA GLU A 237 24.18 -12.09 -20.55
C GLU A 237 24.14 -12.99 -21.79
N GLU A 238 23.52 -14.16 -21.69
CA GLU A 238 23.34 -15.10 -22.82
C GLU A 238 22.43 -14.54 -23.89
N VAL A 239 21.29 -13.94 -23.51
CA VAL A 239 20.34 -13.34 -24.47
C VAL A 239 21.00 -12.23 -25.27
N ILE A 240 21.80 -11.38 -24.63
CA ILE A 240 22.54 -10.31 -25.31
C ILE A 240 23.56 -10.91 -26.29
N LYS A 241 24.39 -11.86 -25.84
CA LYS A 241 25.37 -12.55 -26.71
C LYS A 241 24.72 -13.24 -27.91
N VAL A 242 23.59 -13.91 -27.70
CA VAL A 242 22.86 -14.59 -28.79
C VAL A 242 22.30 -13.56 -29.76
N ALA A 243 21.73 -12.47 -29.25
CA ALA A 243 21.16 -11.44 -30.10
C ALA A 243 22.21 -10.66 -30.91
N ASP A 244 23.46 -10.59 -30.42
CA ASP A 244 24.59 -10.04 -31.16
C ASP A 244 25.16 -11.00 -32.22
N THR A 245 25.07 -12.31 -31.98
CA THR A 245 25.71 -13.33 -32.85
C THR A 245 24.78 -13.93 -33.89
N GLN A 246 23.47 -14.02 -33.62
CA GLN A 246 22.50 -14.70 -34.50
C GLN A 246 22.13 -13.93 -35.75
N SER A 247 22.61 -12.70 -35.94
CA SER A 247 22.23 -11.93 -37.10
C SER A 247 23.42 -11.29 -37.78
N LYS A 248 24.02 -12.06 -38.69
CA LYS A 248 25.00 -11.55 -39.65
C LYS A 248 24.38 -10.60 -40.67
N ASP A 249 23.05 -10.61 -40.83
CA ASP A 249 22.32 -9.83 -41.85
C ASP A 249 21.47 -8.68 -41.25
N ASP A 250 21.09 -8.72 -39.97
CA ASP A 250 20.27 -7.70 -39.26
C ASP A 250 20.47 -7.75 -37.72
N PRO A 251 21.65 -7.39 -37.21
CA PRO A 251 21.95 -7.46 -35.78
C PRO A 251 20.94 -6.67 -34.93
N ILE A 252 20.22 -7.38 -34.06
CA ILE A 252 19.07 -6.87 -33.30
C ILE A 252 19.44 -5.63 -32.47
N TRP A 253 20.67 -5.59 -31.94
CA TRP A 253 21.16 -4.54 -31.04
C TRP A 253 22.32 -3.71 -31.59
N THR A 254 23.00 -4.17 -32.66
CA THR A 254 24.14 -3.43 -33.23
C THR A 254 23.70 -2.45 -34.34
N PRO A 255 24.60 -1.58 -34.86
CA PRO A 255 24.24 -0.62 -35.90
C PRO A 255 23.75 -1.32 -37.17
N ASP A 256 22.51 -1.02 -37.55
CA ASP A 256 21.90 -1.41 -38.83
C ASP A 256 22.90 -1.26 -39.99
N PRO A 257 23.35 -2.37 -40.60
CA PRO A 257 24.37 -2.35 -41.65
C PRO A 257 23.89 -1.62 -42.91
N GLU A 258 22.57 -1.49 -43.12
CA GLU A 258 21.98 -0.71 -44.22
C GLU A 258 21.82 0.79 -43.88
N ASN A 259 22.09 1.16 -42.63
CA ASN A 259 22.07 2.52 -42.13
C ASN A 259 23.35 2.90 -41.36
N PRO A 260 24.53 2.82 -42.02
CA PRO A 260 25.82 3.15 -41.41
C PRO A 260 25.93 4.63 -41.03
N THR A 261 25.09 5.49 -41.62
CA THR A 261 25.06 6.93 -41.37
C THR A 261 24.20 7.33 -40.17
N ASN A 262 23.52 6.38 -39.50
CA ASN A 262 22.54 6.66 -38.45
C ASN A 262 21.42 7.62 -38.92
N ASP A 263 20.95 7.51 -40.17
CA ASP A 263 19.78 8.25 -40.64
C ASP A 263 18.54 7.82 -39.81
N PRO A 264 17.93 8.73 -39.02
CA PRO A 264 16.77 8.41 -38.20
C PRO A 264 15.59 7.84 -39.00
N LYS A 265 15.50 8.13 -40.31
CA LYS A 265 14.42 7.64 -41.17
C LYS A 265 14.54 6.14 -41.46
N LYS A 266 15.76 5.62 -41.52
CA LYS A 266 16.05 4.21 -41.84
C LYS A 266 16.13 3.30 -40.62
N MET A 267 16.23 3.86 -39.41
CA MET A 267 16.29 3.02 -38.20
C MET A 267 15.03 2.19 -37.99
N SER A 268 15.22 0.91 -37.63
CA SER A 268 14.15 0.04 -37.15
C SER A 268 13.44 0.63 -35.93
N ARG A 269 12.17 0.27 -35.71
CA ARG A 269 11.38 0.73 -34.55
C ARG A 269 12.08 0.39 -33.21
N PRO A 270 12.61 -0.83 -32.99
CA PRO A 270 13.35 -1.15 -31.77
C PRO A 270 14.55 -0.24 -31.50
N ARG A 271 15.33 0.04 -32.54
CA ARG A 271 16.49 0.92 -32.43
C ARG A 271 16.09 2.36 -32.08
N LYS A 272 15.02 2.86 -32.69
CA LYS A 272 14.43 4.18 -32.34
C LYS A 272 14.01 4.22 -30.87
N MET A 273 13.35 3.18 -30.37
CA MET A 273 12.92 3.07 -28.97
C MET A 273 14.08 3.09 -27.98
N ARG A 274 15.19 2.39 -28.26
CA ARG A 274 16.39 2.42 -27.41
C ARG A 274 17.05 3.79 -27.36
N ILE A 275 17.21 4.42 -28.52
CA ILE A 275 17.81 5.76 -28.63
C ILE A 275 16.97 6.78 -27.90
N SER A 276 15.63 6.75 -28.08
CA SER A 276 14.74 7.67 -27.39
C SER A 276 14.73 7.40 -25.89
N LEU A 277 14.76 6.14 -25.42
CA LEU A 277 14.87 5.81 -24.01
C LEU A 277 16.08 6.52 -23.38
N GLY A 278 17.27 6.36 -23.98
CA GLY A 278 18.47 7.03 -23.48
C GLY A 278 18.37 8.57 -23.49
N GLN A 279 17.64 9.16 -24.43
CA GLN A 279 17.38 10.60 -24.45
C GLN A 279 16.47 11.04 -23.30
N TYR A 280 15.35 10.32 -23.06
CA TYR A 280 14.45 10.58 -21.94
C TYR A 280 15.19 10.45 -20.61
N VAL A 281 15.98 9.39 -20.43
CA VAL A 281 16.76 9.15 -19.22
C VAL A 281 17.76 10.28 -18.96
N ARG A 282 18.49 10.76 -19.97
CA ARG A 282 19.39 11.91 -19.80
C ARG A 282 18.67 13.18 -19.36
N ASN A 283 17.48 13.42 -19.91
CA ASN A 283 16.65 14.56 -19.52
C ASN A 283 16.16 14.41 -18.08
N LEU A 284 15.70 13.23 -17.69
CA LEU A 284 15.30 12.91 -16.32
C LEU A 284 16.47 13.09 -15.35
N LYS A 285 17.63 12.45 -15.59
CA LYS A 285 18.84 12.60 -14.75
C LYS A 285 19.29 14.05 -14.59
N ARG A 286 19.18 14.86 -15.66
CA ARG A 286 19.48 16.30 -15.58
C ARG A 286 18.53 17.01 -14.63
N GLN A 287 17.23 16.73 -14.75
CA GLN A 287 16.22 17.34 -13.89
C GLN A 287 16.31 16.81 -12.45
N GLN A 288 16.58 15.52 -12.23
CA GLN A 288 16.84 14.94 -10.91
C GLN A 288 17.99 15.67 -10.20
N LYS A 289 19.09 15.98 -10.90
CA LYS A 289 20.21 16.77 -10.33
C LYS A 289 19.77 18.18 -9.92
N VAL A 290 18.94 18.85 -10.72
CA VAL A 290 18.40 20.17 -10.38
C VAL A 290 17.53 20.09 -9.14
N VAL A 291 16.59 19.13 -9.10
CA VAL A 291 15.70 18.93 -7.94
C VAL A 291 16.50 18.57 -6.70
N LYS A 292 17.45 17.63 -6.78
CA LYS A 292 18.30 17.23 -5.66
C LYS A 292 19.14 18.40 -5.12
N GLN A 293 19.70 19.24 -5.99
CA GLN A 293 20.45 20.41 -5.55
C GLN A 293 19.55 21.44 -4.84
N LEU A 294 18.35 21.69 -5.38
CA LEU A 294 17.38 22.57 -4.73
C LEU A 294 16.89 21.98 -3.41
N HIS A 295 16.72 20.66 -3.33
CA HIS A 295 16.30 19.95 -2.13
C HIS A 295 17.32 20.13 -1.00
N LEU A 296 18.61 19.90 -1.31
CA LEU A 296 19.71 20.07 -0.36
C LEU A 296 19.92 21.53 0.07
N ASN A 297 19.54 22.48 -0.78
CA ASN A 297 19.72 23.89 -0.51
C ASN A 297 18.51 24.54 0.18
N ALA A 298 17.36 23.86 0.29
CA ALA A 298 16.11 24.45 0.77
C ALA A 298 16.12 24.78 2.27
N ASN A 299 16.71 25.93 2.62
CA ASN A 299 16.82 26.43 3.99
C ASN A 299 15.76 27.51 4.30
N ASP A 300 15.16 28.14 3.29
CA ASP A 300 14.08 29.10 3.43
C ASP A 300 12.85 28.80 2.54
N MET A 301 11.75 29.55 2.73
CA MET A 301 10.50 29.32 1.99
C MET A 301 10.62 29.54 0.47
N ASN A 302 11.49 30.45 0.02
CA ASN A 302 11.64 30.74 -1.41
C ASN A 302 12.36 29.59 -2.13
N GLU A 303 13.36 29.00 -1.46
CA GLU A 303 14.06 27.81 -1.95
C GLU A 303 13.16 26.57 -1.96
N TRP A 304 12.27 26.44 -0.96
CA TRP A 304 11.22 25.42 -0.93
C TRP A 304 10.27 25.51 -2.13
N ASP A 305 9.75 26.69 -2.44
CA ASP A 305 8.90 26.92 -3.62
C ASP A 305 9.62 26.56 -4.93
N ALA A 306 10.93 26.83 -5.01
CA ALA A 306 11.75 26.51 -6.17
C ALA A 306 11.95 24.99 -6.31
N TRP A 307 12.30 24.30 -5.22
CA TRP A 307 12.39 22.83 -5.18
C TRP A 307 11.08 22.19 -5.61
N GLN A 308 9.97 22.66 -5.05
CA GLN A 308 8.64 22.10 -5.31
C GLN A 308 8.22 22.24 -6.77
N LYS A 309 8.45 23.41 -7.38
CA LYS A 309 8.22 23.61 -8.83
C LYS A 309 9.08 22.68 -9.67
N ALA A 310 10.35 22.50 -9.30
CA ALA A 310 11.27 21.61 -9.99
C ALA A 310 10.88 20.12 -9.84
N SER A 311 10.39 19.71 -8.66
CA SER A 311 9.91 18.36 -8.36
C SER A 311 8.61 18.05 -9.13
N ASN A 312 7.66 18.99 -9.18
CA ASN A 312 6.47 18.86 -10.02
C ASN A 312 6.83 18.73 -11.51
N HIS A 313 7.79 19.52 -11.99
CA HIS A 313 8.27 19.40 -13.36
C HIS A 313 8.95 18.04 -13.63
N LEU A 314 9.73 17.54 -12.67
CA LEU A 314 10.33 16.21 -12.74
C LEU A 314 9.25 15.11 -12.82
N ALA A 315 8.18 15.22 -12.02
CA ALA A 315 7.06 14.28 -12.05
C ALA A 315 6.32 14.30 -13.40
N GLU A 316 6.09 15.48 -13.99
CA GLU A 316 5.53 15.62 -15.35
C GLU A 316 6.44 14.96 -16.41
N MET A 317 7.77 15.17 -16.31
CA MET A 317 8.74 14.56 -17.20
C MET A 317 8.74 13.04 -17.08
N TRP A 318 8.66 12.50 -15.86
CA TRP A 318 8.55 11.06 -15.60
C TRP A 318 7.28 10.47 -16.21
N ALA A 319 6.12 11.09 -15.94
CA ALA A 319 4.85 10.64 -16.50
C ALA A 319 4.86 10.63 -18.04
N HIS A 320 5.45 11.66 -18.66
CA HIS A 320 5.60 11.69 -20.11
C HIS A 320 6.57 10.62 -20.62
N ALA A 321 7.70 10.43 -19.95
CA ALA A 321 8.71 9.45 -20.32
C ALA A 321 8.16 8.02 -20.20
N GLU A 322 7.41 7.68 -19.15
CA GLU A 322 6.78 6.37 -18.97
C GLU A 322 5.68 6.08 -19.98
N ALA A 323 4.91 7.09 -20.39
CA ALA A 323 3.90 6.93 -21.43
C ALA A 323 4.54 6.50 -22.78
N VAL A 324 5.79 6.91 -23.03
CA VAL A 324 6.56 6.54 -24.22
C VAL A 324 7.39 5.27 -23.98
N HIS A 325 7.96 5.12 -22.79
CA HIS A 325 8.86 4.06 -22.37
C HIS A 325 8.36 3.42 -21.06
N PRO A 326 7.38 2.51 -21.13
CA PRO A 326 6.80 1.91 -19.93
C PRO A 326 7.83 1.23 -19.02
N VAL A 327 8.93 0.74 -19.58
CA VAL A 327 10.04 0.13 -18.84
C VAL A 327 10.61 1.04 -17.74
N LEU A 328 10.54 2.37 -17.91
CA LEU A 328 11.06 3.33 -16.94
C LEU A 328 10.39 3.20 -15.57
N ALA A 329 9.15 2.74 -15.51
CA ALA A 329 8.47 2.56 -14.24
C ALA A 329 9.25 1.59 -13.32
N ALA A 330 9.93 0.58 -13.88
CA ALA A 330 10.75 -0.37 -13.11
C ALA A 330 11.90 0.29 -12.34
N PHE A 331 12.38 1.42 -12.86
CA PHE A 331 13.55 2.15 -12.35
C PHE A 331 13.19 3.26 -11.36
N ARG A 332 11.94 3.35 -10.89
CA ARG A 332 11.61 4.28 -9.79
C ARG A 332 12.22 3.84 -8.45
N GLY A 333 12.48 2.54 -8.28
CA GLY A 333 13.36 1.99 -7.24
C GLY A 333 12.81 2.04 -5.81
N GLY A 334 11.49 2.06 -5.61
CA GLY A 334 10.92 2.19 -4.25
C GLY A 334 11.08 3.59 -3.63
N HIS A 335 11.80 4.52 -4.26
CA HIS A 335 12.03 5.85 -3.71
C HIS A 335 10.76 6.71 -3.80
N GLU A 336 10.32 7.26 -2.65
CA GLU A 336 9.19 8.20 -2.60
C GLU A 336 9.46 9.49 -3.41
N LEU A 337 10.74 9.87 -3.51
CA LEU A 337 11.22 11.08 -4.16
C LEU A 337 11.91 10.74 -5.50
N LEU A 338 11.33 11.25 -6.59
CA LEU A 338 11.77 10.95 -7.97
C LEU A 338 13.20 11.42 -8.28
N GLU A 339 13.74 12.37 -7.52
CA GLU A 339 15.13 12.83 -7.63
C GLU A 339 16.18 11.80 -7.16
N TYR A 340 15.75 10.76 -6.44
CA TYR A 340 16.60 9.65 -5.99
C TYR A 340 16.38 8.35 -6.77
N ALA A 341 15.38 8.30 -7.65
CA ALA A 341 15.14 7.13 -8.51
C ALA A 341 16.39 6.77 -9.32
N ASP A 342 16.87 5.53 -9.17
CA ASP A 342 18.06 5.04 -9.87
C ASP A 342 17.72 4.63 -11.30
N LEU A 343 18.12 5.48 -12.24
CA LEU A 343 18.01 5.22 -13.67
C LEU A 343 19.20 4.41 -14.23
N GLU A 344 20.05 3.86 -13.37
CA GLU A 344 21.20 2.99 -13.64
C GLU A 344 22.04 3.48 -14.84
N ASN A 345 22.40 2.60 -15.77
CA ASN A 345 23.15 2.87 -16.99
C ASN A 345 22.22 3.06 -18.21
N LEU A 346 20.96 3.45 -18.00
CA LEU A 346 19.99 3.58 -19.11
C LEU A 346 20.31 4.74 -20.08
N ASP A 347 21.20 5.66 -19.71
CA ASP A 347 21.62 6.81 -20.53
C ASP A 347 22.90 6.59 -21.35
N VAL A 348 23.56 5.43 -21.22
CA VAL A 348 24.86 5.15 -21.87
C VAL A 348 24.78 5.41 -23.38
N THR A 349 25.71 6.23 -23.86
CA THR A 349 25.67 6.94 -25.15
C THR A 349 26.18 6.14 -26.34
N LYS A 350 26.79 4.96 -26.12
CA LYS A 350 26.98 4.00 -27.21
C LYS A 350 25.60 3.46 -27.57
N VAL A 351 25.01 4.04 -28.61
CA VAL A 351 23.69 3.68 -29.13
C VAL A 351 23.56 2.15 -29.23
N GLY A 352 22.68 1.55 -28.42
CA GLY A 352 22.46 0.11 -28.41
C GLY A 352 23.46 -0.71 -27.58
N SER A 353 24.20 -0.10 -26.65
CA SER A 353 25.16 -0.84 -25.82
C SER A 353 24.47 -1.89 -24.95
N ASP A 354 25.12 -3.05 -24.87
CA ASP A 354 24.77 -4.20 -24.04
C ASP A 354 24.27 -3.77 -22.66
N GLN A 355 24.93 -2.82 -22.00
CA GLN A 355 24.57 -2.35 -20.66
C GLN A 355 23.15 -1.77 -20.52
N GLN A 356 22.69 -0.94 -21.47
CA GLN A 356 21.33 -0.39 -21.40
C GLN A 356 20.31 -1.52 -21.47
N MET A 357 20.57 -2.50 -22.34
CA MET A 357 19.69 -3.65 -22.50
C MET A 357 19.84 -4.67 -21.40
N THR A 358 21.01 -4.80 -20.78
CA THR A 358 21.21 -5.58 -19.56
C THR A 358 20.29 -5.06 -18.47
N SER A 359 20.32 -3.76 -18.17
CA SER A 359 19.44 -3.14 -17.16
C SER A 359 17.96 -3.36 -17.47
N VAL A 360 17.54 -3.11 -18.72
CA VAL A 360 16.15 -3.32 -19.16
C VAL A 360 15.73 -4.79 -19.03
N LEU A 361 16.51 -5.72 -19.57
CA LEU A 361 16.14 -7.13 -19.60
C LEU A 361 16.20 -7.77 -18.22
N THR A 362 17.13 -7.36 -17.35
CA THR A 362 17.21 -7.85 -15.96
C THR A 362 15.91 -7.55 -15.23
N ASN A 363 15.49 -6.27 -15.24
CA ASN A 363 14.25 -5.86 -14.58
C ASN A 363 13.00 -6.52 -15.18
N LEU A 364 12.93 -6.69 -16.51
CA LEU A 364 11.75 -7.25 -17.17
C LEU A 364 11.67 -8.78 -17.05
N PHE A 365 12.80 -9.50 -17.10
CA PHE A 365 12.83 -10.95 -16.97
C PHE A 365 12.56 -11.41 -15.54
N ASP A 366 13.08 -10.70 -14.54
CA ASP A 366 12.74 -10.97 -13.13
C ASP A 366 11.23 -10.86 -12.91
N LYS A 367 10.60 -9.76 -13.38
CA LYS A 367 9.15 -9.58 -13.31
C LYS A 367 8.37 -10.68 -14.02
N LEU A 368 8.80 -11.11 -15.22
CA LEU A 368 8.16 -12.22 -15.93
C LEU A 368 8.29 -13.55 -15.17
N ALA A 369 9.46 -13.81 -14.57
CA ALA A 369 9.68 -15.01 -13.77
C ALA A 369 8.83 -14.98 -12.49
N ASP A 370 8.71 -13.84 -11.83
CA ASP A 370 7.85 -13.63 -10.65
C ASP A 370 6.38 -13.89 -11.01
N ILE A 371 5.88 -13.33 -12.13
CA ILE A 371 4.53 -13.61 -12.64
C ILE A 371 4.34 -15.12 -12.87
N GLY A 372 5.30 -15.78 -13.52
CA GLY A 372 5.27 -17.23 -13.75
C GLY A 372 5.23 -18.04 -12.44
N ARG A 373 5.98 -17.61 -11.42
CA ARG A 373 6.00 -18.21 -10.09
C ARG A 373 4.64 -18.10 -9.41
N ILE A 374 4.03 -16.92 -9.43
CA ILE A 374 2.70 -16.68 -8.84
C ILE A 374 1.62 -17.48 -9.59
N GLN A 375 1.65 -17.49 -10.93
CA GLN A 375 0.72 -18.29 -11.73
C GLN A 375 0.84 -19.79 -11.40
N SER A 376 2.06 -20.30 -11.23
CA SER A 376 2.30 -21.68 -10.82
C SER A 376 1.73 -21.97 -9.43
N ARG A 377 1.96 -21.07 -8.46
CA ARG A 377 1.45 -21.19 -7.09
C ARG A 377 -0.08 -21.13 -6.99
N ILE A 378 -0.72 -20.27 -7.78
CA ILE A 378 -2.20 -20.22 -7.84
C ILE A 378 -2.74 -21.51 -8.46
N SER A 379 -2.08 -22.01 -9.51
CA SER A 379 -2.52 -23.20 -10.24
C SER A 379 -2.34 -24.50 -9.44
N ASN A 380 -1.29 -24.59 -8.63
CA ASN A 380 -1.04 -25.75 -7.76
C ASN A 380 -1.71 -25.64 -6.37
N GLY A 381 -2.37 -24.52 -6.07
CA GLY A 381 -3.07 -24.29 -4.81
C GLY A 381 -2.21 -23.86 -3.63
N THR A 382 -0.91 -23.60 -3.83
CA THR A 382 0.02 -23.12 -2.78
C THR A 382 -0.03 -21.60 -2.54
N LEU A 383 -0.82 -20.87 -3.35
CA LEU A 383 -1.19 -19.49 -3.11
C LEU A 383 -2.69 -19.34 -3.38
N SER A 384 -3.43 -18.91 -2.36
CA SER A 384 -4.85 -18.61 -2.54
C SER A 384 -5.01 -17.33 -3.36
N PRO A 385 -5.84 -17.30 -4.42
CA PRO A 385 -6.14 -16.05 -5.12
C PRO A 385 -6.85 -15.04 -4.20
N LEU A 386 -7.45 -15.50 -3.10
CA LEU A 386 -8.11 -14.65 -2.10
C LEU A 386 -7.14 -13.90 -1.20
N SER A 387 -5.86 -14.32 -1.17
CA SER A 387 -4.81 -13.59 -0.48
C SER A 387 -4.25 -12.43 -1.31
N LEU A 388 -4.82 -12.19 -2.51
CA LEU A 388 -4.46 -11.09 -3.40
C LEU A 388 -5.61 -10.06 -3.39
N PRO A 389 -5.56 -9.00 -2.58
CA PRO A 389 -6.70 -8.11 -2.43
C PRO A 389 -7.21 -7.42 -3.72
N PRO A 390 -6.38 -7.10 -4.75
CA PRO A 390 -6.86 -6.65 -6.06
C PRO A 390 -7.75 -7.67 -6.77
N VAL A 391 -7.43 -8.95 -6.62
CA VAL A 391 -8.24 -10.04 -7.18
C VAL A 391 -9.57 -10.08 -6.45
N VAL A 392 -9.56 -10.08 -5.11
CA VAL A 392 -10.78 -10.07 -4.28
C VAL A 392 -11.68 -8.90 -4.63
N ALA A 393 -11.14 -7.68 -4.71
CA ALA A 393 -11.90 -6.47 -5.04
C ALA A 393 -12.52 -6.54 -6.44
N LEU A 394 -11.75 -6.99 -7.43
CA LEU A 394 -12.25 -7.17 -8.79
C LEU A 394 -13.30 -8.29 -8.86
N THR A 395 -13.13 -9.38 -8.11
CA THR A 395 -14.11 -10.47 -8.04
C THR A 395 -15.40 -10.01 -7.37
N LYS A 396 -15.36 -9.30 -6.23
CA LYS A 396 -16.53 -8.68 -5.58
C LYS A 396 -17.31 -7.83 -6.56
N THR A 397 -16.59 -6.97 -7.30
CA THR A 397 -17.17 -6.09 -8.33
C THR A 397 -17.82 -6.87 -9.47
N THR A 398 -17.08 -7.83 -10.02
CA THR A 398 -17.52 -8.63 -11.16
C THR A 398 -18.74 -9.48 -10.82
N MET A 399 -18.83 -9.92 -9.56
CA MET A 399 -19.95 -10.71 -9.02
C MET A 399 -21.04 -9.86 -8.37
N PHE A 400 -20.94 -8.52 -8.44
CA PHE A 400 -21.91 -7.57 -7.87
C PHE A 400 -22.25 -7.83 -6.40
N VAL A 401 -21.25 -8.14 -5.58
CA VAL A 401 -21.43 -8.46 -4.16
C VAL A 401 -21.83 -7.19 -3.40
N PRO A 402 -23.05 -7.09 -2.83
CA PRO A 402 -23.46 -5.93 -2.06
C PRO A 402 -22.76 -5.90 -0.70
N GLU A 403 -22.23 -4.77 -0.26
CA GLU A 403 -21.65 -4.64 1.09
C GLU A 403 -22.70 -4.90 2.17
N GLY A 404 -22.27 -5.51 3.28
CA GLY A 404 -23.18 -5.86 4.39
C GLY A 404 -24.16 -7.01 4.10
N SER A 405 -24.08 -7.64 2.93
CA SER A 405 -24.82 -8.87 2.60
C SER A 405 -24.16 -10.12 3.21
N ILE A 406 -24.90 -11.23 3.26
CA ILE A 406 -24.36 -12.57 3.59
C ILE A 406 -23.16 -12.92 2.69
N ARG A 407 -23.24 -12.58 1.40
CA ARG A 407 -22.17 -12.81 0.44
C ARG A 407 -20.92 -12.00 0.78
N ALA A 408 -21.06 -10.73 1.13
CA ALA A 408 -19.92 -9.89 1.56
C ALA A 408 -19.27 -10.44 2.83
N GLY A 409 -20.06 -10.77 3.86
CA GLY A 409 -19.55 -11.38 5.10
C GLY A 409 -18.80 -12.69 4.82
N LYS A 410 -19.32 -13.51 3.90
CA LYS A 410 -18.63 -14.73 3.48
C LYS A 410 -17.32 -14.48 2.74
N VAL A 411 -17.25 -13.48 1.85
CA VAL A 411 -15.98 -13.14 1.20
C VAL A 411 -14.96 -12.72 2.25
N ASN A 412 -15.34 -11.90 3.21
CA ASN A 412 -14.44 -11.44 4.26
C ASN A 412 -13.94 -12.63 5.10
N ASP A 413 -14.82 -13.55 5.52
CA ASP A 413 -14.40 -14.78 6.22
C ASP A 413 -13.42 -15.63 5.40
N LEU A 414 -13.56 -15.65 4.06
CA LEU A 414 -12.66 -16.39 3.18
C LEU A 414 -11.31 -15.69 3.01
N VAL A 415 -11.29 -14.36 2.99
CA VAL A 415 -10.07 -13.56 2.93
C VAL A 415 -9.30 -13.73 4.23
N ASP A 416 -9.96 -13.58 5.38
CA ASP A 416 -9.36 -13.77 6.71
C ASP A 416 -8.76 -15.18 6.84
N LYS A 417 -9.46 -16.22 6.35
CA LYS A 417 -8.93 -17.60 6.30
C LYS A 417 -7.78 -17.79 5.31
N ALA A 418 -7.70 -16.98 4.26
CA ALA A 418 -6.63 -17.05 3.27
C ALA A 418 -5.36 -16.32 3.72
N GLN A 419 -5.43 -15.50 4.77
CA GLN A 419 -4.31 -14.79 5.40
C GLN A 419 -3.52 -15.66 6.40
N ASP A 420 -3.45 -16.98 6.17
CA ASP A 420 -2.75 -17.93 7.06
C ASP A 420 -1.27 -17.53 7.31
N GLU A 421 -0.76 -17.75 8.53
CA GLU A 421 0.53 -17.23 9.04
C GLU A 421 1.74 -17.68 8.20
N ASP A 422 1.69 -18.89 7.63
CA ASP A 422 2.73 -19.41 6.73
C ASP A 422 2.75 -18.65 5.39
N VAL A 423 1.60 -18.13 4.96
CA VAL A 423 1.48 -17.33 3.74
C VAL A 423 1.86 -15.88 4.03
N LEU A 424 1.65 -15.37 5.26
CA LEU A 424 2.16 -14.05 5.70
C LEU A 424 3.68 -13.93 5.56
N HIS A 425 4.46 -15.00 5.75
CA HIS A 425 5.91 -14.98 5.50
C HIS A 425 6.28 -14.77 4.02
N TYR A 426 5.37 -15.09 3.09
CA TYR A 426 5.57 -14.94 1.63
C TYR A 426 4.70 -13.83 0.99
N ILE A 427 3.61 -13.43 1.65
CA ILE A 427 2.77 -12.26 1.34
C ILE A 427 3.40 -11.01 1.94
N ALA A 428 4.29 -11.12 2.93
CA ALA A 428 5.28 -10.10 3.29
C ALA A 428 6.14 -9.63 2.08
N GLU A 429 5.91 -10.17 0.90
CA GLU A 429 6.52 -9.76 -0.34
C GLU A 429 5.53 -9.27 -1.41
N GLY A 430 4.33 -8.80 -1.08
CA GLY A 430 3.76 -7.59 -1.72
C GLY A 430 2.30 -7.68 -2.14
N LEU A 431 1.85 -6.62 -2.80
CA LEU A 431 0.54 -6.38 -3.39
C LEU A 431 -0.35 -5.47 -2.52
N LEU A 432 -0.20 -4.16 -2.72
CA LEU A 432 -1.35 -3.40 -3.21
C LEU A 432 -0.93 -2.18 -4.03
N ALA A 433 -1.66 -1.98 -5.13
CA ALA A 433 -1.77 -0.71 -5.85
C ALA A 433 -3.14 -0.64 -6.56
N VAL A 434 -4.25 -0.79 -5.82
CA VAL A 434 -5.61 -0.80 -6.39
C VAL A 434 -6.25 0.56 -6.25
N ILE A 435 -5.93 1.44 -7.19
CA ILE A 435 -6.90 2.38 -7.75
C ILE A 435 -6.64 2.40 -9.25
N VAL A 436 -7.72 2.35 -10.05
CA VAL A 436 -7.79 2.23 -11.53
C VAL A 436 -7.90 0.79 -12.09
N LEU A 437 -8.75 -0.08 -11.54
CA LEU A 437 -9.25 -1.26 -12.27
C LEU A 437 -10.55 -1.00 -13.07
N ALA A 438 -11.06 0.22 -13.03
CA ALA A 438 -12.33 0.64 -13.61
C ALA A 438 -12.30 1.02 -15.11
N THR A 439 -11.14 1.21 -15.74
CA THR A 439 -11.08 1.89 -17.05
C THR A 439 -10.70 0.99 -18.23
N LEU A 440 -10.33 -0.28 -18.02
CA LEU A 440 -9.63 -1.05 -19.04
C LEU A 440 -9.97 -2.55 -19.08
N ILE A 441 -11.24 -2.93 -18.97
CA ILE A 441 -11.69 -4.26 -19.45
C ILE A 441 -12.18 -4.11 -20.90
N PRO A 442 -11.36 -4.30 -21.94
CA PRO A 442 -11.90 -4.65 -23.25
C PRO A 442 -12.29 -6.13 -23.19
N SER A 443 -13.59 -6.41 -23.12
CA SER A 443 -14.13 -7.77 -23.27
C SER A 443 -13.71 -8.32 -24.65
N GLY A 444 -12.79 -9.29 -24.67
CA GLY A 444 -12.29 -9.89 -25.91
C GLY A 444 -13.38 -10.67 -26.65
N GLY A 445 -13.73 -10.22 -27.86
CA GLY A 445 -14.59 -10.93 -28.80
C GLY A 445 -15.09 -10.05 -29.93
N ALA A 446 -14.24 -9.82 -30.94
CA ALA A 446 -14.52 -9.19 -32.24
C ALA A 446 -15.18 -7.79 -32.24
N SER A 447 -14.35 -6.77 -32.54
CA SER A 447 -14.74 -5.45 -33.09
C SER A 447 -15.83 -4.66 -32.35
N LEU A 448 -15.42 -3.76 -31.45
CA LEU A 448 -15.92 -2.38 -31.31
C LEU A 448 -15.14 -1.64 -30.21
N GLY A 449 -14.53 -0.51 -30.57
CA GLY A 449 -13.81 0.36 -29.65
C GLY A 449 -14.77 1.15 -28.76
N VAL A 450 -15.11 0.59 -27.60
CA VAL A 450 -15.85 1.30 -26.54
C VAL A 450 -15.03 1.22 -25.25
N GLY A 451 -14.57 2.38 -24.77
CA GLY A 451 -13.92 2.48 -23.46
C GLY A 451 -14.96 2.30 -22.36
N ILE A 452 -14.84 1.21 -21.60
CA ILE A 452 -15.72 0.90 -20.48
C ILE A 452 -15.27 1.70 -19.26
N GLY A 453 -16.18 2.52 -18.72
CA GLY A 453 -16.05 3.18 -17.42
C GLY A 453 -16.78 2.37 -16.36
N LEU A 454 -16.13 1.35 -15.82
CA LEU A 454 -16.60 0.51 -14.71
C LEU A 454 -16.28 1.18 -13.36
N VAL A 455 -16.93 2.31 -13.05
CA VAL A 455 -16.81 2.93 -11.72
C VAL A 455 -17.82 2.30 -10.76
N SER A 456 -17.51 1.14 -10.19
CA SER A 456 -18.01 0.72 -8.88
C SER A 456 -17.38 -0.59 -8.42
N ALA A 457 -16.40 -0.47 -7.54
CA ALA A 457 -15.88 -1.55 -6.71
C ALA A 457 -15.85 -0.97 -5.29
N SER A 458 -16.79 -1.35 -4.43
CA SER A 458 -16.73 -1.05 -3.00
C SER A 458 -15.67 -1.97 -2.39
N LEU A 459 -14.67 -1.37 -1.75
CA LEU A 459 -13.84 -2.07 -0.78
C LEU A 459 -14.53 -1.92 0.58
N SER A 460 -14.24 -2.80 1.53
CA SER A 460 -14.70 -2.69 2.91
C SER A 460 -13.54 -2.16 3.75
N ALA A 461 -13.79 -1.20 4.64
CA ALA A 461 -12.73 -0.38 5.23
C ALA A 461 -12.09 -0.92 6.50
N ALA A 462 -12.86 -1.72 7.24
CA ALA A 462 -12.52 -2.15 8.58
C ALA A 462 -11.21 -2.96 8.64
N TYR A 463 -10.80 -3.58 7.52
CA TYR A 463 -9.60 -4.41 7.43
C TYR A 463 -8.40 -3.68 6.81
N ALA A 464 -8.64 -2.64 6.03
CA ALA A 464 -7.56 -2.01 5.29
C ALA A 464 -6.64 -1.16 6.19
N VAL A 465 -7.11 -0.71 7.36
CA VAL A 465 -6.29 -0.02 8.38
C VAL A 465 -5.31 -0.98 9.05
N GLN A 466 -5.73 -2.23 9.32
CA GLN A 466 -4.90 -3.22 10.00
C GLN A 466 -3.87 -3.88 9.06
N ASP A 467 -4.21 -4.03 7.77
CA ASP A 467 -3.32 -4.55 6.73
C ASP A 467 -2.28 -3.52 6.23
N TRP A 468 -2.47 -2.23 6.50
CA TRP A 468 -1.60 -1.13 6.03
C TRP A 468 -0.23 -1.06 6.71
N GLU A 469 -0.14 -1.39 7.99
CA GLU A 469 1.12 -1.43 8.75
C GLU A 469 2.04 -2.56 8.26
N SER A 470 1.45 -3.72 7.94
CA SER A 470 2.13 -4.88 7.35
C SER A 470 2.58 -4.66 5.89
N TYR A 471 2.02 -3.64 5.22
CA TYR A 471 2.17 -3.36 3.78
C TYR A 471 3.45 -2.60 3.41
N LYS A 472 4.07 -1.82 4.29
CA LYS A 472 5.30 -1.04 4.01
C LYS A 472 6.52 -1.90 3.59
N LYS A 473 6.46 -3.23 3.70
CA LYS A 473 7.63 -4.11 3.78
C LYS A 473 7.90 -5.02 2.57
N GLN A 474 7.33 -4.79 1.38
CA GLN A 474 7.08 -5.93 0.47
C GLN A 474 7.44 -5.75 -1.04
N LYS A 475 8.35 -6.57 -1.62
CA LYS A 475 9.03 -6.35 -2.94
C LYS A 475 8.62 -7.24 -4.14
N ILE A 476 8.23 -8.51 -3.96
CA ILE A 476 8.03 -9.50 -5.05
C ILE A 476 6.71 -9.33 -5.82
N LEU A 477 5.65 -8.83 -5.21
CA LEU A 477 4.33 -8.67 -5.83
C LEU A 477 4.12 -7.24 -6.33
N ALA A 478 4.92 -6.26 -5.88
CA ALA A 478 5.10 -4.97 -6.56
C ALA A 478 5.55 -5.18 -8.03
N ASN A 479 6.27 -6.28 -8.30
CA ASN A 479 6.71 -6.67 -9.64
C ASN A 479 5.61 -7.26 -10.54
N THR A 480 4.37 -7.41 -10.06
CA THR A 480 3.28 -8.09 -10.78
C THR A 480 2.03 -7.24 -10.99
N ALA A 481 2.16 -5.93 -10.80
CA ALA A 481 1.02 -5.04 -10.90
C ALA A 481 0.36 -5.06 -12.30
N LEU A 482 -0.86 -4.53 -12.34
CA LEU A 482 -1.93 -5.00 -13.23
C LEU A 482 -2.26 -4.06 -14.40
N ASP A 483 -1.48 -2.99 -14.51
CA ASP A 483 -1.50 -1.98 -15.59
C ASP A 483 -0.11 -1.96 -16.20
N ARG A 484 0.02 -1.85 -17.53
CA ARG A 484 1.30 -1.72 -18.24
C ARG A 484 2.33 -0.84 -17.54
N ALA A 485 1.95 0.32 -17.02
CA ALA A 485 2.89 1.20 -16.29
C ALA A 485 3.16 0.70 -14.87
N LYS A 486 2.19 0.08 -14.19
CA LYS A 486 2.35 -0.45 -12.83
C LYS A 486 3.02 -1.82 -12.77
N ALA A 487 2.71 -2.75 -13.68
CA ALA A 487 3.42 -4.01 -13.92
C ALA A 487 4.93 -3.79 -13.97
N LEU A 488 5.29 -2.65 -14.56
CA LEU A 488 6.65 -2.20 -14.67
C LEU A 488 7.08 -1.40 -13.43
N SER A 489 6.23 -0.61 -12.78
CA SER A 489 6.55 0.16 -11.55
C SER A 489 7.09 -0.68 -10.38
N THR A 490 7.94 -0.06 -9.55
CA THR A 490 8.37 -0.57 -8.23
C THR A 490 7.97 0.36 -7.07
N VAL A 491 7.21 1.45 -7.34
CA VAL A 491 6.82 2.48 -6.35
C VAL A 491 5.30 2.64 -6.20
N GLU A 492 4.86 2.83 -4.95
CA GLU A 492 3.74 3.69 -4.56
C GLU A 492 4.21 4.77 -3.55
N PRO A 493 3.62 5.98 -3.56
CA PRO A 493 3.10 6.52 -2.30
C PRO A 493 1.64 6.92 -2.49
N SER A 494 0.75 6.08 -1.99
CA SER A 494 -0.69 6.16 -2.18
C SER A 494 -1.34 7.08 -1.13
N LEU A 495 -2.42 7.77 -1.51
CA LEU A 495 -3.39 8.34 -0.56
C LEU A 495 -4.19 7.21 0.12
N LEU A 496 -3.58 6.07 0.37
CA LEU A 496 -4.27 4.85 0.78
C LEU A 496 -4.85 4.95 2.19
N PRO A 497 -4.16 5.53 3.22
CA PRO A 497 -4.79 5.77 4.52
C PRO A 497 -6.08 6.59 4.39
N PHE A 498 -6.02 7.64 3.58
CA PHE A 498 -7.19 8.46 3.29
C PHE A 498 -8.26 7.67 2.51
N ALA A 499 -7.89 6.89 1.48
CA ALA A 499 -8.84 6.04 0.75
C ALA A 499 -9.51 5.03 1.67
N ILE A 500 -8.78 4.48 2.63
CA ILE A 500 -9.30 3.56 3.64
C ILE A 500 -10.30 4.28 4.55
N ASP A 501 -9.95 5.46 5.04
CA ASP A 501 -10.88 6.31 5.81
C ASP A 501 -12.16 6.62 5.03
N LEU A 502 -12.05 6.92 3.73
CA LEU A 502 -13.21 7.12 2.88
C LEU A 502 -14.09 5.88 2.81
N ILE A 503 -13.48 4.72 2.64
CA ILE A 503 -14.20 3.47 2.61
C ILE A 503 -14.88 3.25 3.99
N SER A 504 -14.26 3.63 5.11
CA SER A 504 -14.79 3.47 6.48
C SER A 504 -16.01 4.32 6.71
N LEU A 505 -16.00 5.50 6.08
CA LEU A 505 -17.10 6.44 6.06
C LEU A 505 -18.21 6.04 5.06
N GLY A 506 -18.12 4.85 4.46
CA GLY A 506 -19.12 4.34 3.52
C GLY A 506 -19.10 5.06 2.17
N PHE A 507 -17.99 5.70 1.79
CA PHE A 507 -17.78 6.10 0.41
C PHE A 507 -17.42 4.87 -0.43
N ASP A 508 -18.31 4.50 -1.32
CA ASP A 508 -18.14 3.45 -2.32
C ASP A 508 -18.26 4.01 -3.75
N GLY A 509 -17.84 3.22 -4.73
CA GLY A 509 -18.04 3.48 -6.16
C GLY A 509 -17.74 4.91 -6.64
N LEU A 510 -18.75 5.58 -7.23
CA LEU A 510 -18.62 6.92 -7.82
C LEU A 510 -18.32 8.02 -6.77
N PRO A 511 -19.02 8.08 -5.62
CA PRO A 511 -18.63 8.95 -4.50
C PRO A 511 -17.17 8.77 -4.08
N LEU A 512 -16.69 7.53 -3.88
CA LEU A 512 -15.30 7.27 -3.52
C LEU A 512 -14.32 7.84 -4.55
N VAL A 513 -14.56 7.62 -5.84
CA VAL A 513 -13.71 8.17 -6.92
C VAL A 513 -13.71 9.70 -6.91
N LYS A 514 -14.85 10.35 -6.68
CA LYS A 514 -14.93 11.82 -6.61
C LYS A 514 -14.14 12.37 -5.43
N VAL A 515 -14.32 11.78 -4.24
CA VAL A 515 -13.64 12.22 -3.02
C VAL A 515 -12.14 11.94 -3.12
N PHE A 516 -11.75 10.78 -3.63
CA PHE A 516 -10.35 10.45 -3.85
C PHE A 516 -9.68 11.36 -4.89
N ALA A 517 -10.35 11.64 -6.02
CA ALA A 517 -9.85 12.61 -7.00
C ALA A 517 -9.69 14.02 -6.40
N LYS A 518 -10.61 14.41 -5.51
CA LYS A 518 -10.54 15.67 -4.78
C LYS A 518 -9.43 15.70 -3.73
N ALA A 519 -9.13 14.58 -3.08
CA ALA A 519 -7.98 14.49 -2.18
C ALA A 519 -6.64 14.43 -2.93
N VAL A 520 -6.59 13.82 -4.12
CA VAL A 520 -5.45 13.96 -5.03
C VAL A 520 -5.26 15.43 -5.42
N GLU A 521 -6.35 16.13 -5.76
CA GLU A 521 -6.32 17.56 -6.03
C GLU A 521 -5.84 18.37 -4.82
N LEU A 522 -6.38 18.11 -3.63
CA LEU A 522 -5.96 18.75 -2.38
C LEU A 522 -4.48 18.50 -2.09
N ARG A 523 -4.00 17.25 -2.19
CA ARG A 523 -2.58 16.91 -2.05
C ARG A 523 -1.74 17.68 -3.05
N ASN A 524 -2.12 17.71 -4.32
CA ASN A 524 -1.40 18.47 -5.34
C ASN A 524 -1.41 19.98 -5.05
N LEU A 525 -2.50 20.54 -4.52
CA LEU A 525 -2.60 21.95 -4.15
C LEU A 525 -1.72 22.28 -2.94
N VAL A 526 -1.74 21.46 -1.89
CA VAL A 526 -0.88 21.61 -0.71
C VAL A 526 0.58 21.47 -1.09
N ARG A 527 0.90 20.41 -1.85
CA ARG A 527 2.24 20.15 -2.34
C ARG A 527 2.71 21.30 -3.22
N ALA A 528 1.90 21.84 -4.11
CA ALA A 528 2.27 22.99 -4.95
C ALA A 528 2.27 24.35 -4.22
N SER A 529 2.10 24.37 -2.89
CA SER A 529 1.97 25.59 -2.09
C SER A 529 0.97 26.58 -2.69
N ALA A 530 -0.15 26.05 -3.21
CA ALA A 530 -1.18 26.86 -3.83
C ALA A 530 -1.77 27.87 -2.84
N ASP A 531 -2.32 28.97 -3.37
CA ASP A 531 -3.03 29.97 -2.58
C ASP A 531 -4.03 29.30 -1.62
N SER A 532 -4.03 29.77 -0.37
CA SER A 532 -4.88 29.31 0.73
C SER A 532 -6.36 29.16 0.35
N LYS A 533 -6.87 29.94 -0.61
CA LYS A 533 -8.24 29.86 -1.13
C LYS A 533 -8.49 28.59 -1.94
N ALA A 534 -7.55 28.15 -2.77
CA ALA A 534 -7.70 26.92 -3.56
C ALA A 534 -7.69 25.68 -2.65
N VAL A 535 -6.78 25.66 -1.66
CA VAL A 535 -6.75 24.63 -0.61
C VAL A 535 -8.05 24.65 0.20
N LYS A 536 -8.51 25.81 0.68
CA LYS A 536 -9.78 25.96 1.39
C LYS A 536 -10.99 25.50 0.58
N ASN A 537 -11.01 25.76 -0.73
CA ASN A 537 -12.08 25.30 -1.60
C ASN A 537 -12.08 23.77 -1.74
N ALA A 538 -10.91 23.16 -1.96
CA ALA A 538 -10.80 21.70 -2.04
C ALA A 538 -11.19 21.02 -0.70
N VAL A 539 -10.77 21.60 0.43
CA VAL A 539 -11.19 21.18 1.77
C VAL A 539 -12.70 21.33 1.96
N ALA A 540 -13.28 22.47 1.59
CA ALA A 540 -14.72 22.70 1.70
C ALA A 540 -15.54 21.71 0.84
N GLU A 541 -15.09 21.44 -0.38
CA GLU A 541 -15.73 20.45 -1.25
C GLU A 541 -15.64 19.03 -0.68
N LEU A 542 -14.51 18.65 -0.07
CA LEU A 542 -14.37 17.37 0.63
C LEU A 542 -15.23 17.30 1.89
N ASN A 543 -15.30 18.37 2.68
CA ASN A 543 -16.19 18.49 3.85
C ASN A 543 -17.66 18.36 3.43
N ASP A 544 -18.07 18.99 2.32
CA ASP A 544 -19.44 18.88 1.81
C ASP A 544 -19.76 17.47 1.31
N LEU A 545 -18.80 16.78 0.70
CA LEU A 545 -18.94 15.35 0.36
C LEU A 545 -19.06 14.50 1.63
N GLY A 546 -18.25 14.79 2.65
CA GLY A 546 -18.22 14.14 3.97
C GLY A 546 -19.52 14.28 4.77
N LYS A 547 -20.14 15.46 4.76
CA LYS A 547 -21.42 15.74 5.46
C LYS A 547 -22.53 14.77 5.07
N ALA A 548 -22.57 14.33 3.81
CA ALA A 548 -23.57 13.37 3.34
C ALA A 548 -23.42 11.98 3.98
N ARG A 549 -22.28 11.70 4.62
CA ARG A 549 -21.92 10.42 5.26
C ARG A 549 -21.61 10.54 6.75
N GLY A 550 -21.92 11.69 7.36
CA GLY A 550 -21.71 11.93 8.80
C GLY A 550 -20.31 12.42 9.18
N GLU A 551 -19.42 12.68 8.23
CA GLU A 551 -18.06 13.18 8.48
C GLU A 551 -17.91 14.61 7.98
N ALA A 552 -18.37 15.58 8.77
CA ALA A 552 -18.41 16.99 8.35
C ALA A 552 -17.01 17.62 8.15
N HIS A 553 -15.96 16.96 8.62
CA HIS A 553 -14.57 17.42 8.63
C HIS A 553 -13.66 16.59 7.73
N LEU A 554 -14.22 15.86 6.76
CA LEU A 554 -13.46 14.98 5.89
C LEU A 554 -12.32 15.67 5.13
N GLY A 555 -12.56 16.87 4.61
CA GLY A 555 -11.55 17.70 3.97
C GLY A 555 -10.50 18.24 4.94
N ASP A 556 -10.89 18.55 6.17
CA ASP A 556 -9.95 18.98 7.22
C ASP A 556 -9.01 17.82 7.59
N LYS A 557 -9.56 16.61 7.77
CA LYS A 557 -8.79 15.37 7.99
C LYS A 557 -7.88 15.05 6.81
N ALA A 558 -8.39 15.13 5.58
CA ALA A 558 -7.60 14.96 4.36
C ALA A 558 -6.42 15.93 4.30
N LEU A 559 -6.64 17.20 4.69
CA LEU A 559 -5.60 18.22 4.74
C LEU A 559 -4.59 17.92 5.84
N GLU A 560 -5.02 17.44 7.00
CA GLU A 560 -4.14 17.02 8.10
C GLU A 560 -3.26 15.84 7.69
N ASP A 561 -3.83 14.79 7.10
CA ASP A 561 -3.11 13.62 6.60
C ASP A 561 -2.11 13.99 5.51
N VAL A 562 -2.53 14.85 4.57
CA VAL A 562 -1.63 15.39 3.54
C VAL A 562 -0.51 16.19 4.19
N ASN A 563 -0.80 17.06 5.16
CA ASN A 563 0.23 17.84 5.84
C ASN A 563 1.15 16.97 6.71
N ALA A 564 0.65 15.89 7.32
CA ALA A 564 1.43 14.90 8.06
C ALA A 564 2.36 14.15 7.10
N ALA A 565 1.83 13.58 6.00
CA ALA A 565 2.64 12.90 4.99
C ALA A 565 3.69 13.82 4.37
N GLU A 566 3.37 15.09 4.10
CA GLU A 566 4.34 16.07 3.61
C GLU A 566 5.33 16.50 4.70
N ARG A 567 4.95 16.52 5.99
CA ARG A 567 5.89 16.73 7.12
C ARG A 567 6.82 15.53 7.30
N ASP A 568 6.31 14.31 7.19
CA ASP A 568 7.08 13.08 7.30
C ASP A 568 8.04 12.93 6.12
N ALA A 569 7.59 13.25 4.90
CA ALA A 569 8.46 13.34 3.73
C ALA A 569 9.57 14.41 3.92
N LYS A 570 9.25 15.52 4.59
CA LYS A 570 10.22 16.57 4.96
C LYS A 570 11.16 16.16 6.10
N ALA A 571 10.69 15.38 7.07
CA ALA A 571 11.48 14.86 8.18
C ALA A 571 12.42 13.74 7.71
N GLY A 572 11.91 12.83 6.88
CA GLY A 572 12.69 11.80 6.17
C GLY A 572 13.71 12.37 5.20
N ALA A 573 13.51 13.59 4.70
CA ALA A 573 14.51 14.32 3.91
C ALA A 573 15.66 14.94 4.74
N ARG A 574 15.48 15.11 6.05
CA ARG A 574 16.51 15.61 6.98
C ARG A 574 17.33 14.51 7.63
N VAL A 575 16.81 13.30 7.69
CA VAL A 575 17.60 12.11 7.99
C VAL A 575 18.31 11.75 6.68
N PRO A 576 19.64 11.87 6.58
CA PRO A 576 20.33 11.19 5.49
C PRO A 576 19.91 9.74 5.60
N ASP A 577 19.36 9.18 4.52
CA ASP A 577 19.22 7.74 4.33
C ASP A 577 20.49 7.11 4.93
N PRO A 578 20.41 6.37 6.07
CA PRO A 578 21.56 5.61 6.48
C PRO A 578 21.62 4.54 5.41
N ALA A 579 22.32 4.84 4.31
CA ALA A 579 22.99 3.82 3.52
C ALA A 579 23.56 2.90 4.58
N VAL A 580 22.98 1.70 4.74
CA VAL A 580 23.37 0.74 5.77
C VAL A 580 24.88 0.79 5.76
N PRO A 581 25.54 1.45 6.74
CA PRO A 581 26.94 1.75 6.58
C PRO A 581 27.56 0.38 6.52
N ALA A 582 28.16 0.02 5.37
CA ALA A 582 28.77 -1.28 5.16
C ALA A 582 29.53 -1.59 6.44
N VAL A 583 29.01 -2.56 7.24
CA VAL A 583 29.20 -2.64 8.70
C VAL A 583 30.55 -2.05 9.05
N GLN A 584 30.57 -0.78 9.49
CA GLN A 584 31.84 -0.14 9.83
C GLN A 584 32.51 -1.08 10.82
N ALA A 585 33.79 -1.41 10.56
CA ALA A 585 34.47 -2.48 11.28
C ALA A 585 34.19 -2.34 12.78
N LEU A 586 33.42 -3.30 13.34
CA LEU A 586 33.00 -3.31 14.73
C LEU A 586 34.23 -2.97 15.60
N ALA A 587 34.05 -2.07 16.56
CA ALA A 587 35.14 -1.66 17.44
C ALA A 587 35.82 -2.91 18.00
N LYS A 588 37.13 -3.06 17.74
CA LYS A 588 37.86 -4.27 18.10
C LYS A 588 38.29 -4.24 19.56
N THR A 589 38.33 -3.06 20.16
CA THR A 589 38.77 -2.86 21.55
C THR A 589 37.82 -1.95 22.32
N GLU A 590 37.82 -2.11 23.65
CA GLU A 590 37.10 -1.21 24.57
C GLU A 590 37.45 0.27 24.33
N LYS A 591 38.75 0.57 24.13
CA LYS A 591 39.23 1.95 23.95
C LYS A 591 38.68 2.57 22.67
N GLU A 592 38.65 1.81 21.58
CA GLU A 592 38.07 2.25 20.31
C GLU A 592 36.56 2.50 20.44
N LEU A 593 35.85 1.59 21.10
CA LEU A 593 34.40 1.73 21.30
C LEU A 593 34.08 2.99 22.10
N ARG A 594 34.70 3.17 23.28
CA ARG A 594 34.48 4.37 24.11
C ARG A 594 34.78 5.66 23.35
N ALA A 595 35.91 5.70 22.63
CA ALA A 595 36.29 6.87 21.84
C ALA A 595 35.28 7.20 20.73
N ALA A 596 34.68 6.18 20.12
CA ALA A 596 33.70 6.36 19.06
C ALA A 596 32.31 6.76 19.59
N VAL A 597 31.84 6.15 20.68
CA VAL A 597 30.46 6.36 21.17
C VAL A 597 30.32 7.55 22.10
N SER A 598 31.36 7.92 22.87
CA SER A 598 31.22 8.89 23.96
C SER A 598 30.70 10.25 23.49
N SER A 599 31.14 10.74 22.33
CA SER A 599 30.66 12.03 21.81
C SER A 599 29.22 11.97 21.31
N GLU A 600 28.82 10.86 20.67
CA GLU A 600 27.46 10.68 20.14
C GLU A 600 26.47 10.53 21.30
N LEU A 601 26.79 9.71 22.31
CA LEU A 601 25.96 9.55 23.50
C LEU A 601 25.83 10.87 24.30
N GLN A 602 26.88 11.70 24.35
CA GLN A 602 26.81 13.02 25.00
C GLN A 602 25.88 13.99 24.27
N GLN A 603 25.76 13.90 22.94
CA GLN A 603 24.83 14.74 22.17
C GLN A 603 23.36 14.37 22.46
N LEU A 604 23.10 13.11 22.79
CA LEU A 604 21.79 12.59 23.20
C LEU A 604 21.47 12.79 24.69
N ALA A 605 22.41 13.37 25.45
CA ALA A 605 22.29 13.58 26.89
C ALA A 605 21.44 14.81 27.27
N LYS A 606 20.52 15.25 26.39
CA LYS A 606 19.70 16.42 26.67
C LYS A 606 18.85 16.16 27.91
N THR A 607 18.79 17.13 28.82
CA THR A 607 18.08 17.02 30.10
C THR A 607 16.67 17.61 30.06
N ALA A 608 16.11 17.88 28.87
CA ALA A 608 14.75 18.38 28.78
C ALA A 608 13.77 17.38 29.43
N GLU A 609 12.77 17.91 30.12
CA GLU A 609 11.75 17.14 30.81
C GLU A 609 10.98 16.29 29.79
N ASN A 610 10.85 14.98 30.07
CA ASN A 610 10.21 14.06 29.13
C ASN A 610 8.73 14.47 28.93
N PRO A 611 8.28 14.78 27.71
CA PRO A 611 6.87 15.12 27.47
C PRO A 611 5.92 13.98 27.86
N GLU A 612 6.35 12.72 27.77
CA GLU A 612 5.59 11.56 28.23
C GLU A 612 5.41 11.57 29.76
N TRP A 613 6.37 12.11 30.54
CA TRP A 613 6.14 12.31 31.98
C TRP A 613 5.01 13.30 32.23
N THR A 614 4.95 14.38 31.45
CA THR A 614 3.83 15.32 31.53
C THR A 614 2.52 14.63 31.24
N LYS A 615 2.46 13.72 30.26
CA LYS A 615 1.26 12.92 29.97
C LYS A 615 0.93 11.93 31.08
N VAL A 616 1.91 11.24 31.67
CA VAL A 616 1.68 10.36 32.83
C VAL A 616 1.02 11.17 33.95
N TRP A 617 1.50 12.38 34.23
CA TRP A 617 1.02 13.19 35.35
C TRP A 617 -0.12 14.17 35.02
N ALA A 618 -0.53 14.28 33.76
CA ALA A 618 -1.55 15.22 33.33
C ALA A 618 -2.82 15.08 34.20
N GLY A 619 -3.08 16.10 35.03
CA GLY A 619 -4.23 16.15 35.93
C GLY A 619 -4.11 15.30 37.21
N MET A 620 -2.95 14.76 37.55
CA MET A 620 -2.74 13.92 38.75
C MET A 620 -1.68 14.51 39.70
N ASP A 621 -2.04 14.62 40.97
CA ASP A 621 -1.08 14.87 42.05
C ASP A 621 -0.39 13.57 42.45
N ARG A 622 0.93 13.48 42.25
CA ARG A 622 1.73 12.27 42.51
C ARG A 622 1.60 11.78 43.96
N ALA A 623 1.54 12.67 44.94
CA ALA A 623 1.44 12.29 46.35
C ALA A 623 0.07 11.68 46.65
N LYS A 624 -1.01 12.33 46.19
CA LYS A 624 -2.38 11.79 46.31
C LYS A 624 -2.57 10.49 45.56
N PHE A 625 -1.92 10.34 44.40
CA PHE A 625 -1.96 9.11 43.62
C PHE A 625 -1.31 7.95 44.38
N LEU A 626 -0.13 8.16 44.97
CA LEU A 626 0.58 7.15 45.76
C LEU A 626 -0.08 6.85 47.11
N GLU A 627 -0.90 7.76 47.64
CA GLU A 627 -1.78 7.51 48.77
C GLU A 627 -2.94 6.57 48.38
N LYS A 628 -3.55 6.81 47.21
CA LYS A 628 -4.64 5.97 46.66
C LYS A 628 -4.16 4.58 46.24
N TYR A 629 -2.97 4.49 45.65
CA TYR A 629 -2.38 3.25 45.14
C TYR A 629 -1.02 2.96 45.82
N PRO A 630 -1.03 2.57 47.10
CA PRO A 630 0.20 2.41 47.87
C PRO A 630 1.12 1.29 47.33
N THR A 631 0.55 0.31 46.62
CA THR A 631 1.30 -0.75 45.93
C THR A 631 2.24 -0.20 44.85
N ASN A 632 1.93 0.95 44.27
CA ASN A 632 2.78 1.60 43.26
C ASN A 632 4.00 2.32 43.85
N LYS A 633 4.11 2.51 45.18
CA LYS A 633 5.24 3.26 45.78
C LYS A 633 6.60 2.70 45.39
N LYS A 634 6.72 1.37 45.37
CA LYS A 634 7.96 0.69 44.95
C LYS A 634 8.26 0.93 43.48
N LEU A 635 7.25 0.77 42.61
CA LEU A 635 7.36 1.03 41.18
C LEU A 635 7.86 2.45 40.91
N PHE A 636 7.26 3.46 41.56
CA PHE A 636 7.66 4.86 41.37
C PHE A 636 9.06 5.18 41.87
N GLY A 637 9.53 4.51 42.93
CA GLY A 637 10.94 4.59 43.34
C GLY A 637 11.90 4.04 42.30
N MET A 638 11.49 2.99 41.58
CA MET A 638 12.27 2.42 40.48
C MET A 638 12.19 3.26 39.20
N ILE A 639 11.02 3.82 38.89
CA ILE A 639 10.82 4.71 37.75
C ILE A 639 11.83 5.86 37.75
N ASP A 640 11.90 6.66 38.83
CA ASP A 640 12.77 7.84 38.87
C ASP A 640 14.26 7.48 38.75
N ARG A 641 14.62 6.30 39.26
CA ARG A 641 15.97 5.76 39.21
C ARG A 641 16.30 5.25 37.80
N ASN A 642 15.43 4.41 37.23
CA ASN A 642 15.60 3.81 35.92
C ASN A 642 15.62 4.87 34.84
N TRP A 643 14.68 5.81 34.84
CA TRP A 643 14.62 6.95 33.90
C TRP A 643 15.93 7.75 33.87
N ARG A 644 16.54 8.03 35.04
CA ARG A 644 17.84 8.72 35.11
C ARG A 644 18.99 7.88 34.54
N LEU A 645 18.96 6.57 34.76
CA LEU A 645 20.03 5.67 34.34
C LEU A 645 19.99 5.40 32.83
N VAL A 646 18.82 5.15 32.25
CA VAL A 646 18.68 4.95 30.79
C VAL A 646 19.02 6.21 30.01
N ARG A 647 18.92 7.39 30.63
CA ARG A 647 19.35 8.68 30.06
C ARG A 647 20.80 9.06 30.35
N SER A 648 21.55 8.20 31.03
CA SER A 648 22.95 8.47 31.35
C SER A 648 23.85 7.98 30.22
N PRO A 649 24.58 8.88 29.51
CA PRO A 649 25.55 8.49 28.48
C PRO A 649 26.58 7.49 28.99
N LYS A 650 26.97 7.64 30.26
CA LYS A 650 27.93 6.75 30.93
C LYS A 650 27.38 5.33 31.08
N VAL A 651 26.11 5.19 31.47
CA VAL A 651 25.47 3.88 31.65
C VAL A 651 25.32 3.17 30.30
N ALA A 652 24.89 3.89 29.26
CA ALA A 652 24.83 3.35 27.91
C ALA A 652 26.22 2.93 27.42
N GLU A 653 27.24 3.79 27.55
CA GLU A 653 28.63 3.48 27.16
C GLU A 653 29.16 2.24 27.89
N ASP A 654 29.03 2.19 29.22
CA ASP A 654 29.49 1.07 30.05
C ASP A 654 28.75 -0.22 29.69
N GLY A 655 27.45 -0.14 29.37
CA GLY A 655 26.66 -1.23 28.80
C GLY A 655 27.22 -1.73 27.46
N MET A 656 27.45 -0.85 26.50
CA MET A 656 27.99 -1.21 25.18
C MET A 656 29.36 -1.90 25.31
N VAL A 657 30.23 -1.37 26.17
CA VAL A 657 31.56 -1.94 26.45
C VAL A 657 31.47 -3.32 27.09
N LYS A 658 30.57 -3.50 28.06
CA LYS A 658 30.41 -4.79 28.73
C LYS A 658 29.84 -5.85 27.79
N LEU A 659 28.90 -5.47 26.93
CA LEU A 659 28.33 -6.35 25.92
C LEU A 659 29.39 -6.78 24.89
N LEU A 660 30.21 -5.83 24.41
CA LEU A 660 31.34 -6.14 23.53
C LEU A 660 32.33 -7.11 24.20
N LYS A 661 32.70 -6.89 25.47
CA LYS A 661 33.60 -7.79 26.22
C LYS A 661 33.01 -9.20 26.36
N LEU A 662 31.71 -9.32 26.61
CA LEU A 662 31.03 -10.61 26.71
C LEU A 662 31.09 -11.35 25.37
N ALA A 663 30.76 -10.66 24.27
CA ALA A 663 30.83 -11.20 22.91
C ALA A 663 32.24 -11.67 22.54
N GLN A 664 33.26 -10.86 22.84
CA GLN A 664 34.66 -11.20 22.59
C GLN A 664 35.14 -12.39 23.42
N LYS A 665 34.79 -12.44 24.71
CA LYS A 665 35.13 -13.55 25.61
C LYS A 665 34.56 -14.87 25.10
N GLU A 666 33.32 -14.85 24.59
CA GLU A 666 32.62 -16.04 24.12
C GLU A 666 32.83 -16.33 22.63
N LYS A 667 33.50 -15.43 21.90
CA LYS A 667 33.71 -15.51 20.44
C LYS A 667 32.40 -15.59 19.64
N ILE A 668 31.43 -14.77 20.04
CA ILE A 668 30.10 -14.65 19.43
C ILE A 668 29.82 -13.19 19.04
N SER A 669 28.70 -12.91 18.38
CA SER A 669 28.29 -11.53 18.10
C SER A 669 27.78 -10.81 19.37
N ALA A 670 27.78 -9.48 19.39
CA ALA A 670 27.21 -8.72 20.50
C ALA A 670 25.70 -9.00 20.67
N GLN A 671 24.99 -9.18 19.56
CA GLN A 671 23.60 -9.60 19.57
C GLN A 671 23.45 -10.99 20.21
N GLU A 672 24.25 -11.99 19.82
CA GLU A 672 24.18 -13.32 20.42
C GLU A 672 24.53 -13.30 21.92
N ALA A 673 25.47 -12.45 22.34
CA ALA A 673 25.78 -12.24 23.75
C ALA A 673 24.59 -11.63 24.52
N LEU A 674 23.88 -10.68 23.92
CA LEU A 674 22.69 -10.05 24.48
C LEU A 674 21.52 -11.05 24.56
N GLU A 675 21.34 -11.86 23.50
CA GLU A 675 20.38 -12.96 23.44
C GLU A 675 20.59 -13.98 24.57
N ARG A 676 21.86 -14.36 24.83
CA ARG A 676 22.22 -15.26 25.94
C ARG A 676 21.94 -14.64 27.30
N TRP A 677 22.28 -13.37 27.50
CA TRP A 677 21.95 -12.65 28.72
C TRP A 677 20.44 -12.58 28.96
N ALA A 678 19.67 -12.38 27.89
CA ALA A 678 18.21 -12.36 27.90
C ALA A 678 17.55 -13.74 28.13
N GLY A 679 18.35 -14.80 28.35
CA GLY A 679 17.87 -16.16 28.63
C GLY A 679 17.62 -17.02 27.39
N GLY A 680 18.18 -16.64 26.24
CA GLY A 680 18.08 -17.35 24.96
C GLY A 680 16.67 -17.43 24.38
N LYS A 681 16.54 -18.02 23.19
CA LYS A 681 15.24 -18.22 22.52
C LYS A 681 14.37 -19.26 23.27
N PRO A 682 13.02 -19.14 23.26
CA PRO A 682 12.23 -18.03 22.69
C PRO A 682 12.20 -16.80 23.62
N PHE A 683 12.03 -15.62 23.03
CA PHE A 683 11.92 -14.33 23.77
C PHE A 683 10.48 -14.00 24.13
N ASN A 684 10.28 -12.98 24.97
CA ASN A 684 8.96 -12.37 25.15
C ASN A 684 8.76 -11.38 24.01
N GLU A 685 8.14 -11.86 22.95
CA GLU A 685 7.89 -11.09 21.74
C GLU A 685 6.55 -10.35 21.90
N VAL A 686 6.55 -9.06 21.58
CA VAL A 686 5.33 -8.23 21.51
C VAL A 686 5.13 -7.84 20.05
N PHE A 687 3.96 -8.14 19.50
CA PHE A 687 3.62 -7.90 18.10
C PHE A 687 2.66 -6.71 18.01
N GLY A 688 3.20 -5.51 18.21
CA GLY A 688 2.47 -4.24 18.05
C GLY A 688 2.08 -3.55 19.36
N GLN A 689 1.21 -2.55 19.27
CA GLN A 689 0.88 -1.62 20.37
C GLN A 689 -0.24 -2.11 21.30
N ASN A 690 -0.59 -3.41 21.30
CA ASN A 690 -1.67 -3.92 22.15
C ASN A 690 -1.27 -3.86 23.64
N PRO A 691 -1.91 -3.00 24.47
CA PRO A 691 -1.49 -2.83 25.86
C PRO A 691 -1.65 -4.12 26.69
N LYS A 692 -2.56 -5.03 26.32
CA LYS A 692 -2.73 -6.30 27.04
C LYS A 692 -1.57 -7.24 26.80
N GLU A 693 -1.14 -7.38 25.54
CA GLU A 693 0.01 -8.21 25.16
C GLU A 693 1.29 -7.70 25.80
N PHE A 694 1.51 -6.38 25.78
CA PHE A 694 2.62 -5.75 26.48
C PHE A 694 2.64 -6.12 27.97
N LEU A 695 1.51 -6.00 28.67
CA LEU A 695 1.44 -6.33 30.10
C LEU A 695 1.64 -7.82 30.36
N GLU A 696 1.18 -8.69 29.48
CA GLU A 696 1.45 -10.13 29.56
C GLU A 696 2.93 -10.45 29.36
N ALA A 697 3.58 -9.80 28.39
CA ALA A 697 5.02 -9.93 28.15
C ALA A 697 5.83 -9.40 29.34
N ALA A 698 5.45 -8.26 29.91
CA ALA A 698 6.10 -7.64 31.06
C ALA A 698 6.03 -8.48 32.35
N ARG A 699 5.04 -9.38 32.49
CA ARG A 699 4.97 -10.34 33.63
C ARG A 699 6.02 -11.44 33.55
N ARG A 700 6.45 -11.78 32.34
CA ARG A 700 7.34 -12.92 32.11
C ARG A 700 8.79 -12.56 32.50
N PRO A 701 9.63 -13.55 32.88
CA PRO A 701 10.97 -13.26 33.40
C PRO A 701 11.95 -12.65 32.38
N LYS A 702 11.79 -12.97 31.09
CA LYS A 702 12.69 -12.51 30.02
C LYS A 702 12.42 -11.04 29.65
N PRO A 703 13.41 -10.30 29.12
CA PRO A 703 13.20 -8.97 28.54
C PRO A 703 12.22 -9.02 27.35
N ILE A 704 11.60 -7.87 27.07
CA ILE A 704 10.72 -7.69 25.90
C ILE A 704 11.59 -7.42 24.68
N VAL A 705 11.27 -8.10 23.56
CA VAL A 705 11.90 -7.87 22.25
C VAL A 705 10.85 -7.27 21.33
N ASP A 706 11.12 -6.07 20.80
CA ASP A 706 10.18 -5.32 19.96
C ASP A 706 10.29 -5.77 18.51
N ARG A 707 9.87 -7.01 18.26
CA ARG A 707 9.88 -7.59 16.90
C ARG A 707 8.99 -6.86 15.90
N PHE A 708 8.12 -5.99 16.38
CA PHE A 708 7.39 -5.04 15.54
C PHE A 708 8.34 -4.17 14.69
N PHE A 709 9.48 -3.79 15.26
CA PHE A 709 10.48 -2.92 14.64
C PHE A 709 11.59 -3.76 14.01
N ASP A 710 11.58 -3.99 12.70
CA ASP A 710 12.67 -4.72 12.03
C ASP A 710 14.02 -4.00 12.15
N SER A 711 15.11 -4.74 11.91
CA SER A 711 16.51 -4.27 11.93
C SER A 711 16.88 -3.10 11.03
N GLY A 712 15.93 -2.56 10.27
CA GLY A 712 16.09 -1.34 9.46
C GLY A 712 15.42 -0.10 10.05
N THR A 713 14.64 -0.23 11.12
CA THR A 713 14.07 0.93 11.81
C THR A 713 15.09 1.49 12.79
N GLY A 714 15.13 2.82 12.96
CA GLY A 714 15.99 3.43 13.97
C GLY A 714 15.72 2.88 15.37
N HIS A 715 14.47 2.48 15.64
CA HIS A 715 14.04 1.89 16.91
C HIS A 715 14.79 0.59 17.26
N GLY A 716 14.88 -0.37 16.33
CA GLY A 716 15.64 -1.61 16.45
C GLY A 716 15.05 -2.65 17.43
N GLN A 717 15.11 -3.95 17.09
CA GLN A 717 14.50 -5.04 17.89
C GLN A 717 15.10 -5.20 19.29
N TRP A 718 16.37 -4.81 19.44
CA TRP A 718 17.18 -5.09 20.63
C TRP A 718 17.39 -3.89 21.54
N THR A 719 16.81 -2.74 21.21
CA THR A 719 17.13 -1.50 21.93
C THR A 719 16.61 -1.54 23.37
N HIS A 720 15.38 -1.97 23.60
CA HIS A 720 14.86 -2.15 24.96
C HIS A 720 15.58 -3.28 25.72
N VAL A 721 15.92 -4.38 25.06
CA VAL A 721 16.74 -5.45 25.66
C VAL A 721 18.11 -4.91 26.11
N PHE A 722 18.73 -4.07 25.29
CA PHE A 722 19.99 -3.42 25.63
C PHE A 722 19.84 -2.42 26.79
N GLN A 723 18.79 -1.59 26.78
CA GLN A 723 18.53 -0.65 27.88
C GLN A 723 18.34 -1.40 29.21
N GLU A 724 17.62 -2.52 29.19
CA GLU A 724 17.52 -3.40 30.35
C GLU A 724 18.85 -4.04 30.75
N PHE A 725 19.64 -4.50 29.77
CA PHE A 725 20.97 -5.04 30.01
C PHE A 725 21.84 -4.00 30.73
N ALA A 726 21.86 -2.76 30.24
CA ALA A 726 22.63 -1.66 30.82
C ALA A 726 22.17 -1.33 32.25
N LEU A 727 20.85 -1.27 32.49
CA LEU A 727 20.29 -1.11 33.84
C LEU A 727 20.73 -2.25 34.77
N ALA A 728 20.64 -3.49 34.32
CA ALA A 728 21.03 -4.65 35.10
C ALA A 728 22.50 -4.60 35.56
N GLN A 729 23.38 -3.99 34.76
CA GLN A 729 24.79 -3.83 35.14
C GLN A 729 24.99 -2.83 36.27
N GLU A 730 24.17 -1.79 36.32
CA GLU A 730 24.31 -0.70 37.28
C GLU A 730 23.62 -0.99 38.61
N ILE A 731 22.46 -1.64 38.56
CA ILE A 731 21.57 -1.73 39.72
C ILE A 731 21.18 -3.15 40.11
N GLY A 732 21.69 -4.15 39.40
CA GLY A 732 21.53 -5.58 39.67
C GLY A 732 20.67 -6.31 38.62
N GLU A 733 21.00 -7.58 38.37
CA GLU A 733 20.42 -8.39 37.29
C GLU A 733 18.89 -8.47 37.33
N ASP A 734 18.31 -8.45 38.53
CA ASP A 734 16.87 -8.59 38.72
C ASP A 734 16.09 -7.27 38.63
N ALA A 735 16.76 -6.12 38.62
CA ALA A 735 16.10 -4.82 38.76
C ALA A 735 15.24 -4.45 37.54
N ALA A 736 15.70 -4.74 36.32
CA ALA A 736 14.92 -4.52 35.10
C ALA A 736 13.69 -5.44 35.07
N ARG A 737 13.87 -6.72 35.43
CA ARG A 737 12.79 -7.71 35.53
C ARG A 737 11.75 -7.30 36.57
N GLU A 738 12.20 -6.91 37.76
CA GLU A 738 11.34 -6.44 38.83
C GLU A 738 10.57 -5.19 38.42
N PHE A 739 11.21 -4.25 37.72
CA PHE A 739 10.55 -3.07 37.18
C PHE A 739 9.39 -3.44 36.25
N ARG A 740 9.62 -4.30 35.25
CA ARG A 740 8.56 -4.76 34.33
C ARG A 740 7.42 -5.48 35.04
N GLN A 741 7.73 -6.34 36.00
CA GLN A 741 6.73 -7.08 36.76
C GLN A 741 5.87 -6.16 37.63
N LEU A 742 6.48 -5.15 38.26
CA LEU A 742 5.75 -4.11 38.98
C LEU A 742 4.89 -3.26 38.02
N LEU A 743 5.43 -2.94 36.84
CA LEU A 743 4.69 -2.21 35.80
C LEU A 743 3.44 -2.97 35.34
N ALA A 744 3.56 -4.28 35.13
CA ALA A 744 2.46 -5.16 34.70
C ALA A 744 1.35 -5.36 35.74
N THR A 745 1.59 -4.93 36.98
CA THR A 745 0.64 -4.96 38.10
C THR A 745 0.26 -3.55 38.58
N ALA A 746 0.74 -2.51 37.89
CA ALA A 746 0.50 -1.14 38.27
C ALA A 746 -0.99 -0.79 38.18
N GLN A 747 -1.50 -0.16 39.23
CA GLN A 747 -2.88 0.35 39.25
C GLN A 747 -2.89 1.82 38.82
N GLY A 748 -3.89 2.24 38.06
CA GLY A 748 -3.98 3.63 37.59
C GLY A 748 -5.36 3.97 37.04
N PRO A 749 -5.60 5.23 36.65
CA PRO A 749 -6.82 5.59 35.95
C PRO A 749 -6.92 4.82 34.64
N GLU A 750 -8.12 4.33 34.30
CA GLU A 750 -8.42 3.90 32.94
C GLU A 750 -8.35 5.13 32.03
N ARG A 751 -7.56 5.05 30.96
CA ARG A 751 -7.42 6.09 29.94
C ARG A 751 -7.86 5.51 28.60
N GLU A 752 -8.42 6.37 27.75
CA GLU A 752 -9.08 5.95 26.50
C GLU A 752 -8.11 5.41 25.44
N SER A 753 -6.81 5.76 25.47
CA SER A 753 -5.86 5.44 24.38
C SER A 753 -4.75 4.45 24.72
N LEU A 754 -4.29 4.37 25.97
CA LEU A 754 -3.22 3.47 26.42
C LEU A 754 -3.45 3.06 27.88
N SER A 755 -3.03 1.84 28.25
CA SER A 755 -3.01 1.49 29.67
C SER A 755 -2.01 2.39 30.42
N PHE A 756 -2.32 2.79 31.65
CA PHE A 756 -1.44 3.59 32.50
C PHE A 756 -0.01 3.03 32.58
N ALA A 757 0.12 1.71 32.58
CA ALA A 757 1.39 1.00 32.59
C ALA A 757 2.18 1.14 31.27
N SER A 758 1.51 1.14 30.12
CA SER A 758 2.16 1.39 28.81
C SER A 758 2.73 2.80 28.77
N GLN A 759 1.95 3.81 29.17
CA GLN A 759 2.41 5.20 29.19
C GLN A 759 3.63 5.41 30.11
N MET A 760 3.73 4.65 31.20
CA MET A 760 4.91 4.65 32.09
C MET A 760 6.11 3.92 31.48
N TRP A 761 5.90 2.88 30.67
CA TRP A 761 6.96 2.27 29.87
C TRP A 761 7.54 3.31 28.92
N ASP A 762 6.69 3.97 28.14
CA ASP A 762 7.11 4.95 27.13
C ASP A 762 7.88 6.10 27.78
N ALA A 763 7.41 6.58 28.94
CA ALA A 763 8.09 7.63 29.70
C ALA A 763 9.49 7.22 30.22
N VAL A 764 9.79 5.92 30.35
CA VAL A 764 11.10 5.44 30.77
C VAL A 764 11.95 5.04 29.57
N PHE A 765 11.43 4.27 28.63
CA PHE A 765 12.19 3.56 27.60
C PHE A 765 11.89 3.96 26.16
N ASP A 766 10.76 4.62 25.88
CA ASP A 766 10.30 4.92 24.50
C ASP A 766 9.91 6.41 24.36
N GLU A 767 10.88 7.31 24.55
CA GLU A 767 10.63 8.73 24.45
C GLU A 767 10.70 9.21 22.99
N TYR A 768 9.57 9.68 22.45
CA TYR A 768 9.47 10.13 21.05
C TYR A 768 10.15 11.49 20.75
N ALA A 769 10.71 12.16 21.75
CA ALA A 769 11.35 13.45 21.55
C ALA A 769 12.79 13.28 21.00
N GLU A 770 13.14 14.08 20.00
CA GLU A 770 14.47 14.05 19.37
C GLU A 770 15.61 14.41 20.34
N GLY A 771 16.72 13.69 20.21
CA GLY A 771 17.95 13.94 20.97
C GLY A 771 17.90 13.48 22.43
N HIS A 772 17.11 12.44 22.74
CA HIS A 772 17.04 11.80 24.05
C HIS A 772 17.60 10.38 23.99
N LEU A 773 18.49 10.04 24.93
CA LEU A 773 19.17 8.73 24.93
C LEU A 773 18.24 7.53 25.20
N ASN A 774 17.10 7.77 25.83
CA ASN A 774 16.04 6.77 26.03
C ASN A 774 14.99 6.79 24.90
N SER A 775 15.24 7.48 23.78
CA SER A 775 14.54 7.25 22.52
C SER A 775 15.20 6.08 21.81
N PRO A 776 14.46 5.00 21.51
CA PRO A 776 14.98 3.90 20.71
C PRO A 776 15.42 4.36 19.32
N GLU A 777 14.75 5.34 18.72
CA GLU A 777 15.08 5.89 17.41
C GLU A 777 16.45 6.60 17.38
N GLU A 778 16.93 7.08 18.52
CA GLU A 778 18.23 7.74 18.68
C GLU A 778 19.32 6.76 19.15
N LEU A 779 18.98 5.85 20.06
CA LEU A 779 19.93 4.88 20.62
C LEU A 779 20.15 3.68 19.69
N GLY A 780 19.09 3.15 19.08
CA GLY A 780 19.12 1.98 18.20
C GLY A 780 20.12 2.09 17.04
N PRO A 781 20.23 3.23 16.32
CA PRO A 781 21.23 3.38 15.26
C PRO A 781 22.67 3.32 15.80
N LEU A 782 22.92 3.80 17.03
CA LEU A 782 24.23 3.69 17.67
C LEU A 782 24.54 2.23 18.02
N LEU A 783 23.56 1.49 18.54
CA LEU A 783 23.71 0.07 18.85
C LEU A 783 23.97 -0.75 17.59
N GLN A 784 23.23 -0.48 16.51
CA GLN A 784 23.45 -1.13 15.22
C GLN A 784 24.83 -0.79 14.65
N LYS A 785 25.20 0.49 14.62
CA LYS A 785 26.48 0.99 14.09
C LYS A 785 27.68 0.41 14.83
N TYR A 786 27.62 0.34 16.16
CA TYR A 786 28.80 0.03 16.98
C TYR A 786 28.86 -1.41 17.52
N LEU A 787 27.71 -2.08 17.63
CA LEU A 787 27.61 -3.45 18.16
C LEU A 787 26.99 -4.42 17.16
N GLY A 788 26.41 -3.95 16.06
CA GLY A 788 25.75 -4.81 15.09
C GLY A 788 24.48 -5.45 15.65
N LEU A 789 23.78 -4.76 16.55
CA LEU A 789 22.44 -5.18 16.99
C LEU A 789 21.46 -4.88 15.85
N LEU A 790 20.91 -5.94 15.25
CA LEU A 790 19.94 -5.87 14.15
C LEU A 790 18.53 -6.02 14.70
#